data_AF-A0A9E4PIX7-F1
#
_entry.id   AF-A0A9E4PIX7-F1
#
_cell.length_a   1.000
_cell.length_b   1.000
_cell.length_c   1.000
_cell.angle_alpha   90.00
_cell.angle_beta   90.00
_cell.angle_gamma   90.00
#
_symmetry.space_group_name_H-M   'P 1'
#
loop_
_entity.id
_entity.type
_entity.pdbx_description
1 polymer ?
#
loop_
_entity_poly.entity_id
_entity_poly.type
_entity_poly.pdbx_seq_one_letter_code
_entity_poly.pdbx_strand_id
1 'polypeptide(L)'
;RVEEAHGQSPTIPFWTGEAPGRTAELSAEVSALRQGVDERLALPEEAVAWVMEGGASREAAEQIVAYIAEGKRVLGMVPTAERLIAERFFDEAGGMQLVIHSPLGSRINRAWGLALRKRFCVGFNYELQASATDEGINIALGPQHSFVVEDVFGYVKSPTARDVLLQAVLQAPVFGTRWRWTASRSLTLLRRSGGKRVPTPIQRMRADDLLAAVFPAAAACQDNMPAGAPIELPDHPLVFETVRDCLTEALDVEGFTALLGRIERHEIEVYGKDTLQPSVFSHQILNAMPYAFLDDAPLEERRARAVALRRALPENAQDLGSLDPDAIAQEQENAWPPVRDVDETHDALLSLGVLCEADIAEHAADPSRLHTWLDALAADGRVQTLEAGGRTFWLATERAEGVRAAYAGSQEAIVELVRGRVESTGPFTVAELAERLALDAEPVRQAAAQLEAEGVVLRGAFRPGAAGGEFCDRRILARIHRSTIGRLRRAVEPVPAASLLRFLLEWQHATPGSRLSGDAGLVEVVEQLQGFEAAAAAWEGAVLTNRLTDFHPSTLDALCFGGELAWGRLARRTGDPPSSRLSRNGPVSIALREDLPWLLDPPADDAGELTGPAAEVLDYLSEHGASFAPDIVAGTRQLPSQVEEALWVLVAAGRVTADGFSALRGLVSGLTKKVRRSSRFASRARARGMSGRSGSRWSLLRAAAPDPAEDPTDARAAQLLRRYGVVTRELLTREPMAPPWWKLVRAYRRAEARGEVRGGRFVAGFVGEQYALPEAVDALRAVHRRERTGEVVRLSACDPLNLVGILTPGPRIPAVMGNEVLYRDGVPIEAPTEVVASA
;
A
#
# COMPACT_ATOMS: atom_id res chain seq x y z
N ARG A 1 29.21 12.75 -14.03
CA ARG A 1 29.82 12.69 -12.68
C ARG A 1 28.77 13.21 -11.72
N VAL A 2 28.33 12.37 -10.77
CA VAL A 2 27.40 12.76 -9.71
C VAL A 2 28.26 13.06 -8.48
N GLU A 3 28.08 14.22 -7.87
CA GLU A 3 28.76 14.62 -6.63
C GLU A 3 27.79 14.53 -5.44
N GLU A 4 28.35 14.36 -4.24
CA GLU A 4 27.61 14.17 -2.99
C GLU A 4 26.89 15.46 -2.57
N ALA A 5 25.57 15.40 -2.36
CA ALA A 5 24.73 16.58 -2.16
C ALA A 5 24.61 17.07 -0.70
N HIS A 6 25.57 16.73 0.19
CA HIS A 6 25.66 17.18 1.59
C HIS A 6 24.31 17.29 2.34
N GLY A 7 23.48 16.25 2.28
CA GLY A 7 22.20 16.19 3.01
C GLY A 7 20.99 16.78 2.27
N GLN A 8 21.13 17.25 1.03
CA GLN A 8 19.97 17.55 0.18
C GLN A 8 19.29 16.27 -0.30
N SER A 9 17.96 16.31 -0.44
CA SER A 9 17.17 15.20 -0.97
C SER A 9 17.69 14.80 -2.36
N PRO A 10 17.81 13.49 -2.67
CA PRO A 10 18.32 13.05 -3.96
C PRO A 10 17.42 13.57 -5.09
N THR A 11 17.99 14.32 -6.02
CA THR A 11 17.31 14.72 -7.25
C THR A 11 17.35 13.54 -8.21
N ILE A 12 16.18 13.02 -8.60
CA ILE A 12 16.09 12.02 -9.66
C ILE A 12 16.67 12.66 -10.93
N PRO A 13 17.66 12.04 -11.60
CA PRO A 13 18.24 12.59 -12.81
C PRO A 13 17.15 12.77 -13.88
N PHE A 14 16.94 14.02 -14.28
CA PHE A 14 16.01 14.42 -15.32
C PHE A 14 16.63 14.16 -16.70
N TRP A 15 15.97 13.37 -17.53
CA TRP A 15 16.34 13.19 -18.93
C TRP A 15 15.71 14.32 -19.74
N THR A 16 16.56 15.25 -20.17
CA THR A 16 16.22 16.42 -21.00
C THR A 16 15.89 16.00 -22.43
N GLY A 17 14.63 15.62 -22.66
CA GLY A 17 14.07 15.54 -24.01
C GLY A 17 12.58 15.83 -23.91
N GLU A 18 12.08 16.78 -24.69
CA GLU A 18 10.66 16.83 -25.01
C GLU A 18 10.40 15.59 -25.89
N ALA A 19 10.05 14.46 -25.27
CA ALA A 19 9.60 13.31 -26.02
C ALA A 19 8.33 13.72 -26.77
N PRO A 20 8.19 13.38 -28.06
CA PRO A 20 6.95 13.64 -28.77
C PRO A 20 5.80 12.95 -28.03
N GLY A 21 4.67 13.63 -27.93
CA GLY A 21 3.45 13.04 -27.39
C GLY A 21 3.01 11.83 -28.22
N ARG A 22 2.17 10.96 -27.63
CA ARG A 22 1.61 9.81 -28.34
C ARG A 22 0.88 10.27 -29.61
N THR A 23 1.13 9.57 -30.73
CA THR A 23 0.46 9.87 -32.01
C THR A 23 -1.00 9.42 -31.99
N ALA A 24 -1.80 9.91 -32.93
CA ALA A 24 -3.20 9.53 -33.04
C ALA A 24 -3.39 8.03 -33.26
N GLU A 25 -2.53 7.42 -34.09
CA GLU A 25 -2.55 5.98 -34.39
C GLU A 25 -2.25 5.17 -33.13
N LEU A 26 -1.20 5.53 -32.37
CA LEU A 26 -0.87 4.80 -31.15
C LEU A 26 -1.93 5.01 -30.05
N SER A 27 -2.55 6.19 -29.98
CA SER A 27 -3.71 6.43 -29.09
C SER A 27 -4.92 5.57 -29.47
N ALA A 28 -5.15 5.36 -30.78
CA ALA A 28 -6.20 4.48 -31.28
C ALA A 28 -5.92 3.01 -30.90
N GLU A 29 -4.69 2.53 -31.06
CA GLU A 29 -4.29 1.17 -30.67
C GLU A 29 -4.42 0.93 -29.14
N VAL A 30 -4.01 1.90 -28.32
CA VAL A 30 -4.21 1.83 -26.85
C VAL A 30 -5.70 1.77 -26.50
N SER A 31 -6.53 2.54 -27.22
CA SER A 31 -7.98 2.52 -27.04
C SER A 31 -8.59 1.19 -27.46
N ALA A 32 -8.14 0.63 -28.59
CA ALA A 32 -8.58 -0.68 -29.08
C ALA A 32 -8.20 -1.81 -28.11
N LEU A 33 -7.00 -1.77 -27.52
CA LEU A 33 -6.60 -2.72 -26.47
C LEU A 33 -7.52 -2.63 -25.25
N ARG A 34 -7.79 -1.41 -24.76
CA ARG A 34 -8.69 -1.20 -23.63
C ARG A 34 -10.10 -1.71 -23.90
N GLN A 35 -10.63 -1.39 -25.08
CA GLN A 35 -11.94 -1.84 -25.51
C GLN A 35 -12.01 -3.36 -25.67
N GLY A 36 -10.99 -3.98 -26.29
CA GLY A 36 -10.95 -5.43 -26.47
C GLY A 36 -10.90 -6.20 -25.15
N VAL A 37 -10.20 -5.68 -24.14
CA VAL A 37 -10.27 -6.21 -22.78
C VAL A 37 -11.65 -5.98 -22.15
N ASP A 38 -12.18 -4.75 -22.24
CA ASP A 38 -13.48 -4.36 -21.68
C ASP A 38 -14.63 -5.29 -22.13
N GLU A 39 -14.65 -5.66 -23.41
CA GLU A 39 -15.61 -6.56 -24.03
C GLU A 39 -15.52 -8.01 -23.50
N ARG A 40 -14.37 -8.42 -22.97
CA ARG A 40 -14.08 -9.79 -22.52
C ARG A 40 -14.04 -9.93 -20.99
N LEU A 41 -14.30 -8.86 -20.25
CA LEU A 41 -14.23 -8.87 -18.78
C LEU A 41 -15.22 -9.85 -18.11
N ALA A 42 -16.26 -10.29 -18.81
CA ALA A 42 -17.19 -11.31 -18.30
C ALA A 42 -16.52 -12.66 -18.04
N LEU A 43 -15.48 -12.99 -18.81
CA LEU A 43 -14.68 -14.21 -18.68
C LEU A 43 -13.19 -13.81 -18.63
N PRO A 44 -12.65 -13.50 -17.43
CA PRO A 44 -11.31 -12.95 -17.29
C PRO A 44 -10.19 -13.77 -17.96
N GLU A 45 -10.29 -15.10 -17.95
CA GLU A 45 -9.33 -15.97 -18.64
C GLU A 45 -9.34 -15.80 -20.17
N GLU A 46 -10.50 -15.49 -20.79
CA GLU A 46 -10.56 -15.17 -22.22
C GLU A 46 -9.89 -13.83 -22.53
N ALA A 47 -10.07 -12.83 -21.65
CA ALA A 47 -9.37 -11.56 -21.78
C ALA A 47 -7.86 -11.72 -21.63
N VAL A 48 -7.40 -12.55 -20.68
CA VAL A 48 -5.98 -12.87 -20.48
C VAL A 48 -5.41 -13.57 -21.72
N ALA A 49 -6.09 -14.60 -22.24
CA ALA A 49 -5.66 -15.31 -23.44
C ALA A 49 -5.55 -14.37 -24.64
N TRP A 50 -6.53 -13.48 -24.85
CA TRP A 50 -6.51 -12.50 -25.94
C TRP A 50 -5.35 -11.50 -25.83
N VAL A 51 -5.04 -11.00 -24.63
CA VAL A 51 -3.87 -10.12 -24.43
C VAL A 51 -2.57 -10.87 -24.68
N MET A 52 -2.50 -12.16 -24.36
CA MET A 52 -1.33 -13.00 -24.65
C MET A 52 -1.11 -13.23 -26.15
N GLU A 53 -2.17 -13.26 -26.98
CA GLU A 53 -2.04 -13.32 -28.45
C GLU A 53 -1.24 -12.11 -28.99
N GLY A 54 -1.29 -10.97 -28.30
CA GLY A 54 -0.50 -9.78 -28.59
C GLY A 54 0.99 -9.86 -28.19
N GLY A 55 1.43 -10.98 -27.61
CA GLY A 55 2.83 -11.22 -27.21
C GLY A 55 3.16 -10.87 -25.75
N ALA A 56 2.16 -10.55 -24.93
CA ALA A 56 2.34 -10.35 -23.50
C ALA A 56 2.56 -11.70 -22.77
N SER A 57 3.38 -11.71 -21.70
CA SER A 57 3.42 -12.86 -20.81
C SER A 57 2.10 -13.01 -20.05
N ARG A 58 1.79 -14.21 -19.55
CA ARG A 58 0.56 -14.45 -18.80
C ARG A 58 0.42 -13.49 -17.61
N GLU A 59 1.50 -13.26 -16.88
CA GLU A 59 1.50 -12.37 -15.72
C GLU A 59 1.22 -10.91 -16.10
N ALA A 60 1.76 -10.45 -17.23
CA ALA A 60 1.48 -9.12 -17.74
C ALA A 60 0.02 -9.00 -18.20
N ALA A 61 -0.49 -10.04 -18.87
CA ALA A 61 -1.89 -10.09 -19.32
C ALA A 61 -2.87 -10.08 -18.13
N GLU A 62 -2.63 -10.90 -17.10
CA GLU A 62 -3.41 -10.91 -15.85
C GLU A 62 -3.43 -9.52 -15.19
N GLN A 63 -2.28 -8.83 -15.13
CA GLN A 63 -2.20 -7.49 -14.56
C GLN A 63 -2.94 -6.44 -15.39
N ILE A 64 -2.85 -6.50 -16.72
CA ILE A 64 -3.56 -5.58 -17.63
C ILE A 64 -5.08 -5.76 -17.46
N VAL A 65 -5.54 -7.01 -17.45
CA VAL A 65 -6.96 -7.33 -17.27
C VAL A 65 -7.45 -6.87 -15.90
N ALA A 66 -6.71 -7.17 -14.82
CA ALA A 66 -7.05 -6.72 -13.47
C ALA A 66 -7.08 -5.19 -13.35
N TYR A 67 -6.13 -4.49 -13.98
CA TYR A 67 -6.08 -3.02 -14.00
C TYR A 67 -7.31 -2.41 -14.69
N ILE A 68 -7.68 -2.94 -15.87
CA ILE A 68 -8.84 -2.44 -16.62
C ILE A 68 -10.16 -2.80 -15.90
N ALA A 69 -10.26 -4.02 -15.36
CA ALA A 69 -11.41 -4.45 -14.59
C ALA A 69 -11.65 -3.55 -13.37
N GLU A 70 -10.59 -3.24 -12.61
CA GLU A 70 -10.69 -2.34 -11.45
C GLU A 70 -11.07 -0.92 -11.87
N GLY A 71 -10.48 -0.40 -12.94
CA GLY A 71 -10.82 0.90 -13.49
C GLY A 71 -12.29 1.00 -13.90
N LYS A 72 -12.80 0.01 -14.64
CA LYS A 72 -14.23 -0.08 -15.00
C LYS A 72 -15.12 -0.16 -13.77
N ARG A 73 -14.72 -0.96 -12.78
CA ARG A 73 -15.51 -1.13 -11.56
C ARG A 73 -15.64 0.18 -10.77
N VAL A 74 -14.56 0.97 -10.68
CA VAL A 74 -14.58 2.29 -10.03
C VAL A 74 -15.30 3.33 -10.86
N LEU A 75 -15.03 3.44 -12.16
CA LEU A 75 -15.56 4.50 -13.02
C LEU A 75 -16.91 4.17 -13.68
N GLY A 76 -17.33 2.91 -13.67
CA GLY A 76 -18.50 2.41 -14.42
C GLY A 76 -18.20 2.09 -15.88
N MET A 77 -17.16 2.70 -16.47
CA MET A 77 -16.74 2.50 -17.85
C MET A 77 -15.22 2.58 -18.00
N VAL A 78 -14.69 2.00 -19.07
CA VAL A 78 -13.27 2.07 -19.43
C VAL A 78 -13.04 3.27 -20.37
N PRO A 79 -12.14 4.22 -20.03
CA PRO A 79 -11.86 5.35 -20.90
C PRO A 79 -11.10 4.93 -22.17
N THR A 80 -11.62 5.36 -23.31
CA THR A 80 -11.12 5.09 -24.68
C THR A 80 -11.16 6.37 -25.52
N ALA A 81 -10.76 6.31 -26.80
CA ALA A 81 -10.87 7.44 -27.72
C ALA A 81 -12.33 7.87 -28.02
N GLU A 82 -13.32 7.02 -27.70
CA GLU A 82 -14.75 7.26 -27.91
C GLU A 82 -15.54 7.36 -26.60
N ARG A 83 -14.90 7.08 -25.45
CA ARG A 83 -15.50 7.18 -24.11
C ARG A 83 -14.60 8.01 -23.21
N LEU A 84 -15.04 9.22 -22.87
CA LEU A 84 -14.29 10.13 -22.00
C LEU A 84 -14.95 10.21 -20.64
N ILE A 85 -14.13 10.21 -19.58
CA ILE A 85 -14.63 10.21 -18.21
C ILE A 85 -14.03 11.39 -17.47
N ALA A 86 -14.87 12.21 -16.85
CA ALA A 86 -14.47 13.21 -15.88
C ALA A 86 -14.67 12.62 -14.48
N GLU A 87 -13.57 12.40 -13.75
CA GLU A 87 -13.54 11.88 -12.41
C GLU A 87 -13.22 13.01 -11.42
N ARG A 88 -14.00 13.15 -10.34
CA ARG A 88 -13.76 14.14 -9.29
C ARG A 88 -13.67 13.47 -7.93
N PHE A 89 -12.67 13.84 -7.13
CA PHE A 89 -12.48 13.34 -5.77
C PHE A 89 -11.80 14.37 -4.88
N PHE A 90 -11.92 14.21 -3.56
CA PHE A 90 -11.30 15.11 -2.58
C PHE A 90 -9.78 14.86 -2.43
N ASP A 91 -9.03 15.94 -2.22
CA ASP A 91 -7.63 15.89 -1.77
C ASP A 91 -7.52 15.96 -0.24
N GLU A 92 -6.32 15.66 0.30
CA GLU A 92 -6.10 15.67 1.76
C GLU A 92 -6.21 17.08 2.38
N ALA A 93 -6.05 18.12 1.57
CA ALA A 93 -6.18 19.52 1.97
C ALA A 93 -7.64 20.03 1.90
N GLY A 94 -8.62 19.18 1.58
CA GLY A 94 -10.05 19.54 1.50
C GLY A 94 -10.49 20.21 0.19
N GLY A 95 -9.58 20.34 -0.77
CA GLY A 95 -9.89 20.69 -2.15
C GLY A 95 -10.36 19.47 -2.93
N MET A 96 -10.53 19.62 -4.24
CA MET A 96 -10.84 18.50 -5.12
C MET A 96 -9.83 18.43 -6.25
N GLN A 97 -9.64 17.24 -6.81
CA GLN A 97 -8.99 17.05 -8.09
C GLN A 97 -10.05 16.65 -9.10
N LEU A 98 -9.97 17.21 -10.30
CA LEU A 98 -10.76 16.83 -11.46
C LEU A 98 -9.81 16.21 -12.49
N VAL A 99 -9.99 14.93 -12.74
CA VAL A 99 -9.23 14.17 -13.73
C VAL A 99 -10.12 13.85 -14.92
N ILE A 100 -9.76 14.35 -16.11
CA ILE A 100 -10.40 13.98 -17.36
C ILE A 100 -9.58 12.87 -18.00
N HIS A 101 -10.11 11.65 -17.97
CA HIS A 101 -9.55 10.48 -18.63
C HIS A 101 -9.80 10.58 -20.13
N SER A 102 -8.73 10.85 -20.88
CA SER A 102 -8.76 11.04 -22.32
C SER A 102 -7.48 10.47 -22.93
N PRO A 103 -7.48 9.20 -23.36
CA PRO A 103 -6.29 8.54 -23.90
C PRO A 103 -5.95 8.98 -25.33
N LEU A 104 -6.16 10.26 -25.67
CA LEU A 104 -5.99 10.84 -27.01
C LEU A 104 -4.58 11.35 -27.28
N GLY A 105 -3.70 11.38 -26.27
CA GLY A 105 -2.33 11.87 -26.39
C GLY A 105 -2.14 13.30 -25.86
N SER A 106 -0.91 13.57 -25.42
CA SER A 106 -0.58 14.75 -24.63
C SER A 106 -0.74 16.07 -25.37
N ARG A 107 -0.59 16.11 -26.69
CA ARG A 107 -0.73 17.34 -27.49
C ARG A 107 -2.17 17.88 -27.48
N ILE A 108 -3.15 16.99 -27.64
CA ILE A 108 -4.58 17.31 -27.55
C ILE A 108 -4.95 17.62 -26.11
N ASN A 109 -4.51 16.78 -25.15
CA ASN A 109 -4.83 16.97 -23.73
C ASN A 109 -4.24 18.26 -23.15
N ARG A 110 -3.04 18.67 -23.57
CA ARG A 110 -2.44 19.96 -23.17
C ARG A 110 -3.24 21.14 -23.72
N ALA A 111 -3.65 21.07 -24.99
CA ALA A 111 -4.48 22.11 -25.60
C ALA A 111 -5.79 22.27 -24.84
N TRP A 112 -6.46 21.14 -24.59
CA TRP A 112 -7.72 21.15 -23.86
C TRP A 112 -7.57 21.60 -22.41
N GLY A 113 -6.55 21.12 -21.69
CA GLY A 113 -6.27 21.52 -20.32
C GLY A 113 -5.95 23.01 -20.17
N LEU A 114 -5.22 23.60 -21.12
CA LEU A 114 -4.96 25.05 -21.16
C LEU A 114 -6.26 25.84 -21.39
N ALA A 115 -7.09 25.40 -22.34
CA ALA A 115 -8.36 26.06 -22.64
C ALA A 115 -9.34 25.98 -21.45
N LEU A 116 -9.42 24.82 -20.79
CA LEU A 116 -10.21 24.65 -19.57
C LEU A 116 -9.70 25.55 -18.45
N ARG A 117 -8.39 25.58 -18.19
CA ARG A 117 -7.80 26.47 -17.17
C ARG A 117 -8.21 27.91 -17.41
N LYS A 118 -8.12 28.40 -18.66
CA LYS A 118 -8.52 29.77 -18.99
C LYS A 118 -10.00 30.04 -18.73
N ARG A 119 -10.90 29.08 -19.05
CA ARG A 119 -12.33 29.20 -18.77
C ARG A 119 -12.63 29.27 -17.28
N PHE A 120 -11.98 28.43 -16.47
CA PHE A 120 -12.10 28.50 -15.01
C PHE A 120 -11.58 29.82 -14.46
N CYS A 121 -10.44 30.32 -14.94
CA CYS A 121 -9.90 31.62 -14.49
C CYS A 121 -10.88 32.78 -14.76
N VAL A 122 -11.53 32.81 -15.93
CA VAL A 122 -12.50 33.88 -16.26
C VAL A 122 -13.76 33.79 -15.41
N GLY A 123 -14.23 32.58 -15.10
CA GLY A 123 -15.44 32.38 -14.29
C GLY A 123 -15.24 32.67 -12.79
N PHE A 124 -14.09 32.27 -12.22
CA PHE A 124 -13.88 32.25 -10.77
C PHE A 124 -12.74 33.17 -10.29
N ASN A 125 -12.10 33.90 -11.21
CA ASN A 125 -10.98 34.82 -10.95
C ASN A 125 -9.82 34.21 -10.13
N TYR A 126 -9.50 32.95 -10.39
CA TYR A 126 -8.43 32.21 -9.70
C TYR A 126 -7.70 31.28 -10.67
N GLU A 127 -6.37 31.24 -10.61
CA GLU A 127 -5.56 30.38 -11.47
C GLU A 127 -5.42 28.98 -10.88
N LEU A 128 -5.82 27.96 -11.67
CA LEU A 128 -5.81 26.57 -11.25
C LEU A 128 -4.51 25.86 -11.64
N GLN A 129 -3.98 25.05 -10.72
CA GLN A 129 -2.90 24.12 -11.05
C GLN A 129 -3.43 23.04 -12.00
N ALA A 130 -2.71 22.77 -13.09
CA ALA A 130 -3.13 21.79 -14.08
C ALA A 130 -1.96 20.99 -14.68
N SER A 131 -2.22 19.73 -14.99
CA SER A 131 -1.29 18.85 -15.71
C SER A 131 -1.99 18.10 -16.84
N ALA A 132 -1.25 17.75 -17.89
CA ALA A 132 -1.76 16.95 -18.99
C ALA A 132 -0.72 15.93 -19.47
N THR A 133 -1.16 14.67 -19.56
CA THR A 133 -0.38 13.52 -20.02
C THR A 133 -1.02 12.91 -21.26
N ASP A 134 -0.46 11.82 -21.80
CA ASP A 134 -1.10 11.09 -22.91
C ASP A 134 -2.43 10.44 -22.52
N GLU A 135 -2.65 10.21 -21.22
CA GLU A 135 -3.84 9.53 -20.68
C GLU A 135 -4.95 10.46 -20.24
N GLY A 136 -4.66 11.76 -20.06
CA GLY A 136 -5.68 12.70 -19.62
C GLY A 136 -5.14 13.98 -18.99
N ILE A 137 -6.05 14.73 -18.39
CA ILE A 137 -5.86 16.07 -17.81
C ILE A 137 -6.18 15.99 -16.33
N ASN A 138 -5.41 16.68 -15.49
CA ASN A 138 -5.78 16.93 -14.09
C ASN A 138 -5.86 18.43 -13.83
N ILE A 139 -6.91 18.86 -13.13
CA ILE A 139 -7.14 20.24 -12.67
C ILE A 139 -7.41 20.20 -11.17
N ALA A 140 -6.60 20.93 -10.40
CA ALA A 140 -6.85 21.10 -8.97
C ALA A 140 -7.92 22.16 -8.75
N LEU A 141 -9.06 21.77 -8.18
CA LEU A 141 -10.20 22.62 -7.90
C LEU A 141 -10.13 23.19 -6.47
N GLY A 142 -10.24 24.51 -6.38
CA GLY A 142 -10.46 25.22 -5.11
C GLY A 142 -11.87 25.02 -4.53
N PRO A 143 -12.11 25.41 -3.27
CA PRO A 143 -13.38 25.24 -2.58
C PRO A 143 -14.61 25.81 -3.29
N GLN A 144 -14.43 26.93 -3.98
CA GLN A 144 -15.46 27.69 -4.70
C GLN A 144 -15.99 26.99 -5.97
N HIS A 145 -15.35 25.91 -6.43
CA HIS A 145 -15.78 25.21 -7.64
C HIS A 145 -16.76 24.09 -7.28
N SER A 146 -18.04 24.32 -7.53
CA SER A 146 -19.10 23.32 -7.47
C SER A 146 -19.90 23.35 -8.77
N PHE A 147 -20.05 22.19 -9.38
CA PHE A 147 -20.74 21.97 -10.65
C PHE A 147 -20.95 20.46 -10.85
N VAL A 148 -21.85 20.07 -11.77
CA VAL A 148 -22.01 18.68 -12.17
C VAL A 148 -20.81 18.26 -13.00
N VAL A 149 -20.13 17.18 -12.60
CA VAL A 149 -18.83 16.79 -13.17
C VAL A 149 -18.85 16.66 -14.70
N GLU A 150 -19.95 16.17 -15.26
CA GLU A 150 -20.14 15.99 -16.71
C GLU A 150 -20.22 17.32 -17.50
N ASP A 151 -20.62 18.43 -16.87
CA ASP A 151 -20.74 19.72 -17.55
C ASP A 151 -19.39 20.27 -18.04
N VAL A 152 -18.27 19.78 -17.48
CA VAL A 152 -16.92 20.20 -17.87
C VAL A 152 -16.65 20.00 -19.37
N PHE A 153 -17.23 18.96 -19.97
CA PHE A 153 -17.10 18.68 -21.41
C PHE A 153 -17.73 19.79 -22.27
N GLY A 154 -18.66 20.58 -21.70
CA GLY A 154 -19.34 21.68 -22.38
C GLY A 154 -18.70 23.06 -22.21
N TYR A 155 -17.68 23.23 -21.37
CA TYR A 155 -17.11 24.54 -21.01
C TYR A 155 -16.33 25.23 -22.13
N VAL A 156 -15.77 24.46 -23.06
CA VAL A 156 -15.12 24.98 -24.26
C VAL A 156 -15.92 24.52 -25.48
N LYS A 157 -16.35 25.46 -26.31
CA LYS A 157 -17.10 25.19 -27.54
C LYS A 157 -16.20 25.21 -28.75
N SER A 158 -16.44 24.30 -29.69
CA SER A 158 -15.60 24.14 -30.89
C SER A 158 -15.38 25.43 -31.69
N PRO A 159 -16.37 26.36 -31.86
CA PRO A 159 -16.15 27.58 -32.65
C PRO A 159 -15.20 28.57 -31.97
N THR A 160 -15.13 28.55 -30.64
CA THR A 160 -14.31 29.46 -29.82
C THR A 160 -13.01 28.83 -29.33
N ALA A 161 -12.81 27.54 -29.59
CA ALA A 161 -11.75 26.73 -29.00
C ALA A 161 -10.36 27.27 -29.33
N ARG A 162 -10.14 27.67 -30.59
CA ARG A 162 -8.88 28.23 -31.07
C ARG A 162 -8.53 29.55 -30.36
N ASP A 163 -9.50 30.45 -30.22
CA ASP A 163 -9.27 31.77 -29.63
C ASP A 163 -9.03 31.67 -28.12
N VAL A 164 -9.79 30.82 -27.43
CA VAL A 164 -9.58 30.53 -26.00
C VAL A 164 -8.20 29.92 -25.78
N LEU A 165 -7.82 28.94 -26.61
CA LEU A 165 -6.51 28.29 -26.51
C LEU A 165 -5.37 29.28 -26.78
N LEU A 166 -5.51 30.13 -27.80
CA LEU A 166 -4.54 31.18 -28.12
C LEU A 166 -4.29 32.08 -26.89
N GLN A 167 -5.35 32.58 -26.26
CA GLN A 167 -5.24 33.42 -25.07
C GLN A 167 -4.65 32.66 -23.87
N ALA A 168 -4.94 31.37 -23.72
CA ALA A 168 -4.37 30.52 -22.68
C ALA A 168 -2.86 30.30 -22.88
N VAL A 169 -2.43 30.05 -24.13
CA VAL A 169 -1.04 29.77 -24.48
C VAL A 169 -0.15 30.98 -24.24
N LEU A 170 -0.62 32.20 -24.55
CA LEU A 170 0.16 33.43 -24.36
C LEU A 170 0.63 33.63 -22.90
N GLN A 171 -0.15 33.11 -21.94
CA GLN A 171 0.13 33.19 -20.51
C GLN A 171 0.80 31.90 -19.97
N ALA A 172 1.01 30.89 -20.81
CA ALA A 172 1.53 29.59 -20.40
C ALA A 172 3.07 29.50 -20.55
N PRO A 173 3.74 28.67 -19.73
CA PRO A 173 5.22 28.55 -19.74
C PRO A 173 5.78 28.07 -21.09
N VAL A 174 4.97 27.33 -21.86
CA VAL A 174 5.32 26.84 -23.19
C VAL A 174 5.62 27.99 -24.16
N PHE A 175 4.93 29.13 -24.05
CA PHE A 175 5.10 30.26 -24.95
C PHE A 175 6.48 30.88 -24.82
N GLY A 176 6.95 31.17 -23.61
CA GLY A 176 8.30 31.71 -23.39
C GLY A 176 9.39 30.75 -23.87
N THR A 177 9.15 29.44 -23.79
CA THR A 177 10.09 28.43 -24.31
C THR A 177 10.12 28.39 -25.83
N ARG A 178 8.97 28.40 -26.50
CA ARG A 178 8.90 28.44 -27.97
C ARG A 178 9.35 29.79 -28.53
N TRP A 179 9.08 30.90 -27.85
CA TRP A 179 9.61 32.22 -28.20
C TRP A 179 11.13 32.22 -28.26
N ARG A 180 11.79 31.70 -27.22
CA ARG A 180 13.26 31.56 -27.17
C ARG A 180 13.78 30.70 -28.31
N TRP A 181 13.08 29.61 -28.64
CA TRP A 181 13.43 28.75 -29.77
C TRP A 181 13.34 29.52 -31.09
N THR A 182 12.21 30.17 -31.37
CA THR A 182 11.96 30.96 -32.57
C THR A 182 12.96 32.11 -32.72
N ALA A 183 13.20 32.87 -31.66
CA ALA A 183 14.18 33.97 -31.64
C ALA A 183 15.62 33.48 -31.84
N SER A 184 15.94 32.27 -31.36
CA SER A 184 17.23 31.64 -31.61
C SER A 184 17.34 31.14 -33.05
N ARG A 185 16.30 30.50 -33.59
CA ARG A 185 16.29 29.86 -34.92
C ARG A 185 16.27 30.89 -36.06
N SER A 186 15.63 32.04 -35.82
CA SER A 186 15.67 33.21 -36.70
C SER A 186 16.99 33.99 -36.66
N LEU A 187 17.94 33.60 -35.80
CA LEU A 187 19.23 34.26 -35.60
C LEU A 187 19.13 35.70 -35.04
N THR A 188 17.97 36.11 -34.55
CA THR A 188 17.77 37.41 -33.87
C THR A 188 18.54 37.49 -32.56
N LEU A 189 18.71 36.35 -31.87
CA LEU A 189 19.53 36.26 -30.65
C LEU A 189 20.97 35.84 -30.95
N LEU A 190 21.92 36.68 -30.53
CA LEU A 190 23.35 36.40 -30.62
C LEU A 190 23.74 35.21 -29.72
N ARG A 191 24.05 34.07 -30.34
CA ARG A 191 24.55 32.86 -29.65
C ARG A 191 26.05 32.93 -29.31
N ARG A 192 26.78 33.80 -30.00
CA ARG A 192 28.21 34.08 -29.78
C ARG A 192 28.43 35.59 -29.73
N SER A 193 29.30 36.02 -28.82
CA SER A 193 29.75 37.41 -28.73
C SER A 193 31.25 37.41 -28.41
N GLY A 194 32.02 38.20 -29.16
CA GLY A 194 33.48 38.25 -29.01
C GLY A 194 34.16 36.88 -29.14
N GLY A 195 33.70 36.02 -30.06
CA GLY A 195 34.25 34.68 -30.29
C GLY A 195 33.82 33.61 -29.27
N LYS A 196 33.25 33.99 -28.12
CA LYS A 196 32.79 33.08 -27.06
C LYS A 196 31.29 32.77 -27.18
N ARG A 197 30.89 31.59 -26.71
CA ARG A 197 29.46 31.20 -26.63
C ARG A 197 28.79 32.01 -25.52
N VAL A 198 27.63 32.59 -25.80
CA VAL A 198 26.84 33.32 -24.80
C VAL A 198 26.21 32.31 -23.83
N PRO A 199 26.38 32.45 -22.51
CA PRO A 199 25.75 31.60 -21.51
C PRO A 199 24.22 31.55 -21.65
N THR A 200 23.63 30.38 -21.40
CA THR A 200 22.17 30.17 -21.50
C THR A 200 21.33 31.16 -20.68
N PRO A 201 21.69 31.52 -19.42
CA PRO A 201 20.92 32.51 -18.66
C PRO A 201 20.85 33.88 -19.36
N ILE A 202 21.96 34.33 -19.95
CA ILE A 202 22.01 35.59 -20.70
C ILE A 202 21.17 35.49 -21.99
N GLN A 203 21.14 34.33 -22.64
CA GLN A 203 20.26 34.12 -23.79
C GLN A 203 18.77 34.19 -23.41
N ARG A 204 18.40 33.74 -22.21
CA ARG A 204 17.02 33.87 -21.70
C ARG A 204 16.67 35.33 -21.46
N MET A 205 17.49 36.05 -20.69
CA MET A 205 17.30 37.49 -20.42
C MET A 205 17.12 38.29 -21.72
N ARG A 206 18.01 38.08 -22.71
CA ARG A 206 17.90 38.77 -24.01
C ARG A 206 16.67 38.40 -24.82
N ALA A 207 16.17 37.18 -24.68
CA ALA A 207 14.94 36.77 -25.36
C ALA A 207 13.72 37.41 -24.71
N ASP A 208 13.73 37.56 -23.38
CA ASP A 208 12.67 38.21 -22.62
C ASP A 208 12.66 39.72 -22.93
N ASP A 209 13.84 40.36 -23.00
CA ASP A 209 13.97 41.76 -23.46
C ASP A 209 13.42 41.95 -24.88
N LEU A 210 13.72 41.00 -25.79
CA LEU A 210 13.20 41.01 -27.15
C LEU A 210 11.67 40.82 -27.17
N LEU A 211 11.12 39.97 -26.30
CA LEU A 211 9.67 39.77 -26.18
C LEU A 211 8.99 41.06 -25.75
N ALA A 212 9.52 41.73 -24.72
CA ALA A 212 8.98 42.98 -24.22
C ALA A 212 9.01 44.10 -25.27
N ALA A 213 10.02 44.11 -26.16
CA ALA A 213 10.12 45.08 -27.25
C ALA A 213 9.17 44.79 -28.42
N VAL A 214 9.01 43.52 -28.81
CA VAL A 214 8.25 43.11 -30.00
C VAL A 214 6.77 42.87 -29.69
N PHE A 215 6.47 42.32 -28.51
CA PHE A 215 5.12 42.00 -28.06
C PHE A 215 4.91 42.45 -26.60
N PRO A 216 4.83 43.78 -26.36
CA PRO A 216 4.72 44.33 -25.00
C PRO A 216 3.51 43.80 -24.22
N ALA A 217 2.38 43.55 -24.89
CA ALA A 217 1.16 43.07 -24.26
C ALA A 217 1.29 41.64 -23.70
N ALA A 218 2.16 40.79 -24.27
CA ALA A 218 2.45 39.46 -23.71
C ALA A 218 3.36 39.51 -22.46
N ALA A 219 4.16 40.58 -22.32
CA ALA A 219 5.00 40.83 -21.15
C ALA A 219 4.32 41.75 -20.10
N ALA A 220 3.10 42.21 -20.38
CA ALA A 220 2.40 43.16 -19.52
C ALA A 220 1.98 42.53 -18.19
N CYS A 221 2.00 43.33 -17.12
CA CYS A 221 1.47 42.91 -15.83
C CYS A 221 -0.05 42.67 -15.94
N GLN A 222 -0.51 41.52 -15.44
CA GLN A 222 -1.93 41.15 -15.43
C GLN A 222 -2.79 42.19 -14.71
N ASP A 223 -2.28 42.79 -13.63
CA ASP A 223 -2.99 43.80 -12.83
C ASP A 223 -3.36 45.07 -13.62
N ASN A 224 -2.65 45.33 -14.73
CA ASN A 224 -2.86 46.50 -15.58
C ASN A 224 -3.69 46.18 -16.83
N MET A 225 -4.10 44.92 -17.01
CA MET A 225 -4.94 44.51 -18.13
C MET A 225 -6.42 44.58 -17.72
N PRO A 226 -7.31 45.12 -18.58
CA PRO A 226 -8.74 45.09 -18.28
C PRO A 226 -9.21 43.64 -18.06
N ALA A 227 -9.99 43.40 -17.01
CA ALA A 227 -10.46 42.08 -16.65
C ALA A 227 -11.16 41.39 -17.84
N GLY A 228 -10.59 40.28 -18.31
CA GLY A 228 -11.14 39.50 -19.41
C GLY A 228 -10.88 40.05 -20.82
N ALA A 229 -10.12 41.15 -20.98
CA ALA A 229 -9.77 41.65 -22.32
C ALA A 229 -8.78 40.71 -23.03
N PRO A 230 -9.02 40.36 -24.31
CA PRO A 230 -8.10 39.53 -25.08
C PRO A 230 -6.82 40.29 -25.40
N ILE A 231 -5.69 39.58 -25.40
CA ILE A 231 -4.40 40.11 -25.87
C ILE A 231 -4.44 40.14 -27.40
N GLU A 232 -4.32 41.33 -27.98
CA GLU A 232 -4.18 41.50 -29.42
C GLU A 232 -2.76 41.15 -29.87
N LEU A 233 -2.66 40.42 -30.99
CA LEU A 233 -1.37 40.01 -31.54
C LEU A 233 -0.80 41.11 -32.44
N PRO A 234 0.48 41.51 -32.24
CA PRO A 234 1.16 42.39 -33.18
C PRO A 234 1.44 41.68 -34.50
N ASP A 235 1.41 42.43 -35.59
CA ASP A 235 1.84 41.96 -36.91
C ASP A 235 3.38 41.87 -36.96
N HIS A 236 3.93 40.76 -36.44
CA HIS A 236 5.36 40.51 -36.40
C HIS A 236 5.70 39.04 -36.71
N PRO A 237 6.65 38.76 -37.63
CA PRO A 237 6.97 37.39 -38.05
C PRO A 237 7.36 36.44 -36.91
N LEU A 238 8.13 36.92 -35.93
CA LEU A 238 8.52 36.10 -34.77
C LEU A 238 7.32 35.73 -33.89
N VAL A 239 6.32 36.62 -33.79
CA VAL A 239 5.12 36.39 -32.99
C VAL A 239 4.22 35.39 -33.71
N PHE A 240 3.99 35.59 -35.00
CA PHE A 240 3.27 34.64 -35.85
C PHE A 240 3.88 33.23 -35.79
N GLU A 241 5.19 33.12 -36.01
CA GLU A 241 5.88 31.83 -36.00
C GLU A 241 5.82 31.16 -34.62
N THR A 242 5.99 31.92 -33.54
CA THR A 242 5.92 31.38 -32.17
C THR A 242 4.52 30.88 -31.85
N VAL A 243 3.49 31.63 -32.23
CA VAL A 243 2.09 31.23 -32.03
C VAL A 243 1.77 29.98 -32.86
N ARG A 244 2.22 29.92 -34.12
CA ARG A 244 2.07 28.73 -34.96
C ARG A 244 2.74 27.53 -34.29
N ASP A 245 4.00 27.64 -33.90
CA ASP A 245 4.77 26.57 -33.24
C ASP A 245 4.09 26.10 -31.94
N CYS A 246 3.59 27.01 -31.11
CA CYS A 246 2.83 26.64 -29.92
C CYS A 246 1.54 25.87 -30.25
N LEU A 247 0.72 26.37 -31.18
CA LEU A 247 -0.59 25.78 -31.47
C LEU A 247 -0.52 24.48 -32.29
N THR A 248 0.55 24.29 -33.08
CA THR A 248 0.65 23.20 -34.07
C THR A 248 1.80 22.24 -33.86
N GLU A 249 2.87 22.59 -33.13
CA GLU A 249 4.00 21.67 -32.86
C GLU A 249 3.98 21.22 -31.40
N ALA A 250 3.89 22.17 -30.47
CA ALA A 250 3.81 21.87 -29.03
C ALA A 250 2.45 21.30 -28.64
N LEU A 251 1.40 21.74 -29.34
CA LEU A 251 0.00 21.37 -29.15
C LEU A 251 -0.58 20.85 -30.46
N ASP A 252 -1.85 20.45 -30.41
CA ASP A 252 -2.62 20.08 -31.60
C ASP A 252 -3.98 20.80 -31.56
N VAL A 253 -4.01 22.01 -32.10
CA VAL A 253 -5.23 22.83 -32.14
C VAL A 253 -6.31 22.25 -33.06
N GLU A 254 -5.92 21.56 -34.13
CA GLU A 254 -6.86 20.96 -35.10
C GLU A 254 -7.51 19.72 -34.48
N GLY A 255 -6.72 18.80 -33.93
CA GLY A 255 -7.19 17.63 -33.21
C GLY A 255 -8.05 18.00 -31.99
N PHE A 256 -7.66 19.03 -31.25
CA PHE A 256 -8.46 19.57 -30.14
C PHE A 256 -9.81 20.13 -30.60
N THR A 257 -9.84 20.92 -31.66
CA THR A 257 -11.10 21.49 -32.19
C THR A 257 -12.00 20.39 -32.75
N ALA A 258 -11.42 19.41 -33.43
CA ALA A 258 -12.14 18.24 -33.95
C ALA A 258 -12.74 17.41 -32.80
N LEU A 259 -11.98 17.17 -31.72
CA LEU A 259 -12.45 16.48 -30.52
C LEU A 259 -13.70 17.14 -29.94
N LEU A 260 -13.66 18.46 -29.70
CA LEU A 260 -14.82 19.18 -29.18
C LEU A 260 -16.03 19.07 -30.11
N GLY A 261 -15.82 19.17 -31.42
CA GLY A 261 -16.88 18.98 -32.41
C GLY A 261 -17.50 17.57 -32.37
N ARG A 262 -16.71 16.52 -32.12
CA ARG A 262 -17.20 15.14 -31.95
C ARG A 262 -18.03 14.98 -30.68
N ILE A 263 -17.60 15.60 -29.57
CA ILE A 263 -18.36 15.64 -28.31
C ILE A 263 -19.70 16.35 -28.53
N GLU A 264 -19.70 17.51 -29.19
CA GLU A 264 -20.92 18.29 -29.48
C GLU A 264 -21.91 17.54 -30.40
N ARG A 265 -21.41 16.66 -31.28
CA ARG A 265 -22.25 15.80 -32.14
C ARG A 265 -22.66 14.48 -31.47
N HIS A 266 -22.32 14.27 -30.20
CA HIS A 266 -22.56 13.02 -29.46
C HIS A 266 -21.93 11.77 -30.13
N GLU A 267 -20.82 11.96 -30.87
CA GLU A 267 -20.02 10.86 -31.43
C GLU A 267 -19.06 10.25 -30.39
N ILE A 268 -18.90 10.93 -29.26
CA ILE A 268 -18.09 10.49 -28.12
C ILE A 268 -19.01 10.44 -26.91
N GLU A 269 -19.03 9.29 -26.25
CA GLU A 269 -19.72 9.11 -24.98
C GLU A 269 -18.92 9.82 -23.88
N VAL A 270 -19.60 10.67 -23.10
CA VAL A 270 -18.99 11.38 -21.98
C VAL A 270 -19.68 10.95 -20.68
N TYR A 271 -18.92 10.88 -19.59
CA TYR A 271 -19.46 10.49 -18.30
C TYR A 271 -18.77 11.25 -17.16
N GLY A 272 -19.55 11.80 -16.23
CA GLY A 272 -19.05 12.42 -15.01
C GLY A 272 -19.23 11.51 -13.81
N LYS A 273 -18.19 11.33 -12.98
CA LYS A 273 -18.25 10.54 -11.75
C LYS A 273 -17.53 11.18 -10.58
N ASP A 274 -18.23 11.30 -9.45
CA ASP A 274 -17.61 11.56 -8.16
C ASP A 274 -17.13 10.25 -7.53
N THR A 275 -15.87 10.20 -7.13
CA THR A 275 -15.24 9.04 -6.48
C THR A 275 -14.71 9.39 -5.09
N LEU A 276 -14.69 8.41 -4.19
CA LEU A 276 -14.13 8.62 -2.84
C LEU A 276 -12.60 8.76 -2.86
N GLN A 277 -11.98 8.04 -3.78
CA GLN A 277 -10.54 7.94 -3.98
C GLN A 277 -10.27 7.91 -5.49
N PRO A 278 -9.08 8.35 -5.93
CA PRO A 278 -8.70 8.30 -7.33
C PRO A 278 -8.77 6.88 -7.87
N SER A 279 -9.32 6.74 -9.07
CA SER A 279 -9.29 5.49 -9.83
C SER A 279 -7.86 5.10 -10.21
N VAL A 280 -7.68 3.82 -10.56
CA VAL A 280 -6.38 3.30 -11.02
C VAL A 280 -5.88 3.98 -12.30
N PHE A 281 -6.78 4.52 -13.13
CA PHE A 281 -6.43 5.34 -14.30
C PHE A 281 -5.92 6.73 -13.90
N SER A 282 -6.41 7.29 -12.78
CA SER A 282 -5.99 8.59 -12.27
C SER A 282 -4.56 8.59 -11.71
N HIS A 283 -4.06 7.43 -11.25
CA HIS A 283 -2.76 7.32 -10.59
C HIS A 283 -1.59 7.88 -11.41
N GLN A 284 -1.55 7.60 -12.71
CA GLN A 284 -0.49 8.09 -13.60
C GLN A 284 -0.60 9.61 -13.81
N ILE A 285 -1.83 10.12 -13.96
CA ILE A 285 -2.09 11.54 -14.25
C ILE A 285 -1.77 12.40 -13.01
N LEU A 286 -2.08 11.91 -11.81
CA LEU A 286 -1.74 12.57 -10.55
C LEU A 286 -0.23 12.61 -10.28
N ASN A 287 0.49 11.55 -10.67
CA ASN A 287 1.95 11.49 -10.58
C ASN A 287 2.66 12.02 -11.83
N ALA A 288 2.00 12.92 -12.57
CA ALA A 288 2.59 13.54 -13.75
C ALA A 288 3.96 14.14 -13.44
N MET A 289 4.90 13.92 -14.37
CA MET A 289 6.24 14.48 -14.29
C MET A 289 6.21 15.98 -14.58
N PRO A 290 7.22 16.76 -14.13
CA PRO A 290 7.19 18.22 -14.25
C PRO A 290 6.98 18.78 -15.66
N TYR A 291 7.44 18.07 -16.69
CA TYR A 291 7.24 18.49 -18.08
C TYR A 291 5.77 18.46 -18.54
N ALA A 292 4.89 17.78 -17.80
CA ALA A 292 3.47 17.65 -18.11
C ALA A 292 2.62 18.75 -17.45
N PHE A 293 3.21 19.63 -16.65
CA PHE A 293 2.51 20.75 -16.03
C PHE A 293 2.21 21.85 -17.05
N LEU A 294 1.06 22.47 -16.88
CA LEU A 294 0.57 23.54 -17.76
C LEU A 294 0.79 24.94 -17.16
N ASP A 295 1.27 24.99 -15.93
CA ASP A 295 1.43 26.16 -15.07
C ASP A 295 2.82 26.16 -14.40
N ASP A 296 3.23 27.30 -13.83
CA ASP A 296 4.55 27.49 -13.22
C ASP A 296 4.61 27.16 -11.71
N ALA A 297 3.57 26.54 -11.13
CA ALA A 297 3.56 26.24 -9.69
C ALA A 297 4.71 25.28 -9.30
N PRO A 298 5.45 25.58 -8.21
CA PRO A 298 6.51 24.71 -7.69
C PRO A 298 6.01 23.29 -7.40
N LEU A 299 6.93 22.32 -7.49
CA LEU A 299 6.59 20.91 -7.36
C LEU A 299 6.08 20.55 -5.96
N GLU A 300 6.62 21.22 -4.94
CA GLU A 300 6.33 21.02 -3.52
C GLU A 300 4.94 21.54 -3.14
N GLU A 301 4.41 22.52 -3.87
CA GLU A 301 3.13 23.19 -3.59
C GLU A 301 1.96 22.56 -4.37
N ARG A 302 2.20 21.44 -5.07
CA ARG A 302 1.17 20.82 -5.92
C ARG A 302 0.19 19.99 -5.11
N ARG A 303 -1.08 20.39 -5.17
CA ARG A 303 -2.20 19.67 -4.53
C ARG A 303 -2.36 18.24 -5.02
N ALA A 304 -2.09 17.99 -6.31
CA ALA A 304 -2.17 16.65 -6.90
C ALA A 304 -1.25 15.62 -6.21
N ARG A 305 -0.11 16.07 -5.65
CA ARG A 305 0.82 15.19 -4.91
C ARG A 305 0.40 14.94 -3.46
N ALA A 306 -0.47 15.77 -2.91
CA ALA A 306 -1.10 15.56 -1.61
C ALA A 306 -2.23 14.52 -1.67
N VAL A 307 -2.57 14.00 -2.86
CA VAL A 307 -3.53 12.91 -2.99
C VAL A 307 -2.86 11.61 -2.56
N ALA A 308 -3.35 11.01 -1.48
CA ALA A 308 -2.89 9.69 -1.06
C ALA A 308 -3.35 8.61 -2.04
N LEU A 309 -2.38 7.88 -2.60
CA LEU A 309 -2.61 6.75 -3.48
C LEU A 309 -2.43 5.44 -2.72
N ARG A 310 -3.34 4.47 -2.95
CA ARG A 310 -3.12 3.10 -2.50
C ARG A 310 -2.08 2.44 -3.40
N ARG A 311 -1.12 1.75 -2.79
CA ARG A 311 -0.06 1.00 -3.52
C ARG A 311 -0.53 -0.37 -4.02
N ALA A 312 -1.69 -0.85 -3.58
CA ALA A 312 -2.24 -2.16 -3.96
C ALA A 312 -3.72 -2.02 -4.37
N LEU A 313 -4.13 -2.85 -5.34
CA LEU A 313 -5.52 -2.97 -5.78
C LEU A 313 -6.31 -3.68 -4.65
N PRO A 314 -7.43 -3.10 -4.17
CA PRO A 314 -8.24 -3.75 -3.15
C PRO A 314 -9.03 -4.94 -3.74
N GLU A 315 -9.01 -6.10 -3.07
CA GLU A 315 -9.72 -7.31 -3.52
C GLU A 315 -11.25 -7.19 -3.42
N ASN A 316 -11.76 -6.49 -2.40
CA ASN A 316 -13.19 -6.26 -2.18
C ASN A 316 -13.47 -4.76 -2.18
N ALA A 317 -13.89 -4.28 -3.32
CA ALA A 317 -13.98 -2.85 -3.57
C ALA A 317 -15.41 -2.39 -3.90
N GLN A 318 -16.39 -3.29 -3.78
CA GLN A 318 -17.82 -2.97 -3.81
C GLN A 318 -18.19 -1.88 -2.78
N ASP A 319 -17.44 -1.78 -1.66
CA ASP A 319 -17.59 -0.75 -0.63
C ASP A 319 -16.87 0.59 -0.93
N LEU A 320 -16.17 0.75 -2.05
CA LEU A 320 -15.31 1.92 -2.31
C LEU A 320 -15.99 3.08 -3.05
N GLY A 321 -17.18 2.87 -3.60
CA GLY A 321 -17.93 3.91 -4.33
C GLY A 321 -18.92 4.68 -3.47
N SER A 322 -19.52 4.02 -2.47
CA SER A 322 -20.53 4.60 -1.59
C SER A 322 -19.93 5.07 -0.28
N LEU A 323 -20.40 6.22 0.21
CA LEU A 323 -20.07 6.69 1.54
C LEU A 323 -20.58 5.70 2.60
N ASP A 324 -19.80 5.51 3.65
CA ASP A 324 -20.17 4.64 4.77
C ASP A 324 -21.37 5.28 5.53
N PRO A 325 -22.51 4.57 5.69
CA PRO A 325 -23.67 5.10 6.40
C PRO A 325 -23.36 5.55 7.83
N ASP A 326 -22.48 4.85 8.55
CA ASP A 326 -22.07 5.20 9.91
C ASP A 326 -21.16 6.44 9.90
N ALA A 327 -20.40 6.66 8.82
CA ALA A 327 -19.66 7.90 8.63
C ALA A 327 -20.58 9.07 8.33
N ILE A 328 -21.63 8.87 7.53
CA ILE A 328 -22.65 9.89 7.27
C ILE A 328 -23.34 10.29 8.59
N ALA A 329 -23.85 9.32 9.34
CA ALA A 329 -24.57 9.57 10.60
C ALA A 329 -23.69 10.28 11.64
N GLN A 330 -22.45 9.82 11.81
CA GLN A 330 -21.52 10.43 12.76
C GLN A 330 -21.17 11.89 12.39
N GLU A 331 -20.90 12.17 11.11
CA GLU A 331 -20.56 13.53 10.70
C GLU A 331 -21.78 14.45 10.65
N GLN A 332 -22.99 13.91 10.44
CA GLN A 332 -24.25 14.63 10.61
C GLN A 332 -24.44 15.09 12.06
N GLU A 333 -24.28 14.17 13.02
CA GLU A 333 -24.35 14.49 14.45
C GLU A 333 -23.29 15.53 14.84
N ASN A 334 -22.06 15.36 14.36
CA ASN A 334 -20.97 16.29 14.61
C ASN A 334 -21.08 17.64 13.85
N ALA A 335 -21.99 17.77 12.88
CA ALA A 335 -22.25 19.02 12.16
C ALA A 335 -23.33 19.85 12.85
N TRP A 336 -24.21 19.20 13.62
CA TRP A 336 -25.19 19.90 14.42
C TRP A 336 -24.52 20.74 15.52
N PRO A 337 -24.93 22.00 15.74
CA PRO A 337 -24.33 22.84 16.78
C PRO A 337 -24.49 22.20 18.17
N PRO A 338 -23.41 22.07 18.97
CA PRO A 338 -23.54 21.59 20.34
C PRO A 338 -24.25 22.64 21.20
N VAL A 339 -25.25 22.21 21.97
CA VAL A 339 -26.02 23.09 22.86
C VAL A 339 -25.94 22.57 24.30
N ARG A 340 -25.11 23.22 25.13
CA ARG A 340 -24.84 22.80 26.52
C ARG A 340 -25.37 23.79 27.55
N ASP A 341 -25.64 25.03 27.14
CA ASP A 341 -26.17 26.09 27.98
C ASP A 341 -27.07 27.05 27.19
N VAL A 342 -27.55 28.09 27.88
CA VAL A 342 -28.48 29.09 27.35
C VAL A 342 -27.84 29.92 26.24
N ASP A 343 -26.56 30.26 26.35
CA ASP A 343 -25.89 31.11 25.36
C ASP A 343 -25.58 30.32 24.09
N GLU A 344 -25.13 29.08 24.21
CA GLU A 344 -24.95 28.16 23.07
C GLU A 344 -26.28 27.87 22.35
N THR A 345 -27.41 27.89 23.06
CA THR A 345 -28.74 27.78 22.44
C THR A 345 -29.03 28.96 21.52
N HIS A 346 -28.69 30.19 21.94
CA HIS A 346 -28.86 31.39 21.13
C HIS A 346 -27.90 31.41 19.94
N ASP A 347 -26.64 31.02 20.14
CA ASP A 347 -25.65 30.89 19.05
C ASP A 347 -26.06 29.85 18.00
N ALA A 348 -26.65 28.74 18.43
CA ALA A 348 -27.20 27.72 17.53
C ALA A 348 -28.35 28.29 16.68
N LEU A 349 -29.26 29.09 17.26
CA LEU A 349 -30.34 29.76 16.50
C LEU A 349 -29.81 30.79 15.50
N LEU A 350 -28.73 31.50 15.81
CA LEU A 350 -28.08 32.43 14.87
C LEU A 350 -27.49 31.73 13.64
N SER A 351 -27.08 30.47 13.81
CA SER A 351 -26.49 29.63 12.76
C SER A 351 -27.56 28.89 11.95
N LEU A 352 -28.51 28.22 12.61
CA LEU A 352 -29.56 27.42 11.98
C LEU A 352 -30.67 28.26 11.33
N GLY A 353 -30.84 29.50 11.79
CA GLY A 353 -31.92 30.41 11.38
C GLY A 353 -33.24 30.12 12.09
N VAL A 354 -33.71 28.87 12.07
CA VAL A 354 -34.91 28.40 12.76
C VAL A 354 -34.71 27.03 13.40
N LEU A 355 -35.41 26.80 14.51
CA LEU A 355 -35.48 25.51 15.20
C LEU A 355 -36.96 25.12 15.38
N CYS A 356 -37.32 23.89 15.02
CA CYS A 356 -38.68 23.37 15.22
C CYS A 356 -38.72 22.24 16.26
N GLU A 357 -39.91 21.84 16.70
CA GLU A 357 -40.08 20.73 17.66
C GLU A 357 -39.48 19.40 17.17
N ALA A 358 -39.51 19.14 15.87
CA ALA A 358 -38.87 17.94 15.31
C ALA A 358 -37.35 17.97 15.49
N ASP A 359 -36.72 19.14 15.34
CA ASP A 359 -35.27 19.30 15.54
C ASP A 359 -34.89 19.12 17.01
N ILE A 360 -35.72 19.66 17.92
CA ILE A 360 -35.54 19.51 19.37
C ILE A 360 -35.63 18.03 19.76
N ALA A 361 -36.62 17.31 19.23
CA ALA A 361 -36.78 15.88 19.51
C ALA A 361 -35.64 15.01 18.94
N GLU A 362 -35.10 15.37 17.77
CA GLU A 362 -34.04 14.61 17.08
C GLU A 362 -32.65 14.85 17.69
N HIS A 363 -32.32 16.10 18.03
CA HIS A 363 -30.93 16.49 18.35
C HIS A 363 -30.70 16.92 19.81
N ALA A 364 -31.73 17.24 20.59
CA ALA A 364 -31.53 17.63 21.97
C ALA A 364 -31.30 16.41 22.87
N ALA A 365 -30.21 16.43 23.64
CA ALA A 365 -29.96 15.40 24.66
C ALA A 365 -31.03 15.40 25.76
N ASP A 366 -31.59 16.57 26.08
CA ASP A 366 -32.72 16.76 27.00
C ASP A 366 -33.68 17.84 26.45
N PRO A 367 -34.76 17.42 25.77
CA PRO A 367 -35.73 18.34 25.19
C PRO A 367 -36.39 19.30 26.18
N SER A 368 -36.67 18.86 27.42
CA SER A 368 -37.32 19.68 28.44
C SER A 368 -36.39 20.78 28.94
N ARG A 369 -35.10 20.46 29.07
CA ARG A 369 -34.08 21.45 29.43
C ARG A 369 -33.88 22.50 28.34
N LEU A 370 -33.86 22.08 27.07
CA LEU A 370 -33.75 23.01 25.94
C LEU A 370 -34.95 23.97 25.87
N HIS A 371 -36.16 23.47 26.10
CA HIS A 371 -37.35 24.32 26.23
C HIS A 371 -37.22 25.37 27.33
N THR A 372 -36.69 24.99 28.50
CA THR A 372 -36.47 25.92 29.62
C THR A 372 -35.50 27.04 29.23
N TRP A 373 -34.47 26.73 28.43
CA TRP A 373 -33.53 27.73 27.91
C TRP A 373 -34.16 28.64 26.86
N LEU A 374 -34.96 28.09 25.95
CA LEU A 374 -35.71 28.87 24.95
C LEU A 374 -36.70 29.83 25.61
N ASP A 375 -37.42 29.39 26.63
CA ASP A 375 -38.34 30.22 27.42
C ASP A 375 -37.61 31.35 28.14
N ALA A 376 -36.44 31.07 28.74
CA ALA A 376 -35.61 32.07 29.38
C ALA A 376 -35.10 33.12 28.37
N LEU A 377 -34.63 32.68 27.20
CA LEU A 377 -34.20 33.58 26.13
C LEU A 377 -35.35 34.42 25.55
N ALA A 378 -36.55 33.86 25.48
CA ALA A 378 -37.75 34.59 25.06
C ALA A 378 -38.14 35.65 26.10
N ALA A 379 -38.03 35.35 27.39
CA ALA A 379 -38.25 36.33 28.47
C ALA A 379 -37.24 37.49 28.43
N ASP A 380 -35.99 37.21 28.05
CA ASP A 380 -34.94 38.22 27.84
C ASP A 380 -35.05 38.94 26.48
N GLY A 381 -36.01 38.57 25.63
CA GLY A 381 -36.23 39.17 24.31
C GLY A 381 -35.19 38.80 23.25
N ARG A 382 -34.34 37.81 23.51
CA ARG A 382 -33.30 37.30 22.59
C ARG A 382 -33.85 36.31 21.55
N VAL A 383 -34.98 35.67 21.86
CA VAL A 383 -35.63 34.67 20.99
C VAL A 383 -37.10 35.01 20.79
N GLN A 384 -37.63 34.70 19.62
CA GLN A 384 -39.03 34.87 19.22
C GLN A 384 -39.58 33.59 18.59
N THR A 385 -40.90 33.45 18.59
CA THR A 385 -41.61 32.37 17.90
C THR A 385 -42.28 32.86 16.62
N LEU A 386 -42.36 31.98 15.63
CA LEU A 386 -43.05 32.21 14.36
C LEU A 386 -43.90 30.98 14.01
N GLU A 387 -45.15 31.20 13.64
CA GLU A 387 -46.03 30.15 13.12
C GLU A 387 -45.98 30.13 11.59
N ALA A 388 -45.56 29.00 11.01
CA ALA A 388 -45.53 28.80 9.56
C ALA A 388 -45.86 27.35 9.21
N GLY A 389 -46.70 27.14 8.19
CA GLY A 389 -47.10 25.79 7.74
C GLY A 389 -47.74 24.90 8.82
N GLY A 390 -48.38 25.51 9.83
CA GLY A 390 -48.95 24.79 10.98
C GLY A 390 -47.92 24.28 12.00
N ARG A 391 -46.70 24.84 11.98
CA ARG A 391 -45.61 24.54 12.92
C ARG A 391 -45.10 25.81 13.58
N THR A 392 -44.70 25.68 14.84
CA THR A 392 -44.02 26.73 15.60
C THR A 392 -42.50 26.61 15.39
N PHE A 393 -41.87 27.72 15.03
CA PHE A 393 -40.42 27.85 14.89
C PHE A 393 -39.88 28.84 15.91
N TRP A 394 -38.79 28.47 16.57
CA TRP A 394 -37.97 29.35 17.41
C TRP A 394 -36.88 30.00 16.56
N LEU A 395 -36.65 31.29 16.76
CA LEU A 395 -35.64 32.05 16.02
C LEU A 395 -35.00 33.14 16.90
N ALA A 396 -33.75 33.47 16.62
CA ALA A 396 -33.07 34.59 17.28
C ALA A 396 -33.68 35.92 16.84
N THR A 397 -33.86 36.85 17.78
CA THR A 397 -34.43 38.19 17.53
C THR A 397 -33.67 38.94 16.45
N GLU A 398 -32.35 38.78 16.39
CA GLU A 398 -31.44 39.39 15.43
C GLU A 398 -31.67 38.91 13.98
N ARG A 399 -32.19 37.69 13.81
CA ARG A 399 -32.49 37.10 12.49
C ARG A 399 -33.98 37.20 12.12
N ALA A 400 -34.82 37.75 13.00
CA ALA A 400 -36.26 37.68 12.86
C ALA A 400 -36.82 38.38 11.62
N GLU A 401 -36.24 39.51 11.22
CA GLU A 401 -36.64 40.22 10.00
C GLU A 401 -36.38 39.37 8.75
N GLY A 402 -35.16 38.82 8.62
CA GLY A 402 -34.78 37.95 7.51
C GLY A 402 -35.61 36.68 7.45
N VAL A 403 -35.80 35.99 8.58
CA VAL A 403 -36.61 34.76 8.63
C VAL A 403 -38.07 35.04 8.24
N ARG A 404 -38.69 36.12 8.74
CA ARG A 404 -40.06 36.49 8.34
C ARG A 404 -40.14 36.84 6.86
N ALA A 405 -39.14 37.52 6.31
CA ALA A 405 -39.07 37.80 4.88
C ALA A 405 -38.99 36.50 4.05
N ALA A 406 -38.26 35.49 4.52
CA ALA A 406 -38.19 34.18 3.87
C ALA A 406 -39.56 33.51 3.80
N TYR A 407 -40.29 33.45 4.93
CA TYR A 407 -41.66 32.89 4.97
C TYR A 407 -42.72 33.76 4.27
N ALA A 408 -42.43 35.04 4.02
CA ALA A 408 -43.23 35.91 3.16
C ALA A 408 -42.93 35.72 1.66
N GLY A 409 -41.95 34.89 1.30
CA GLY A 409 -41.61 34.54 -0.09
C GLY A 409 -40.42 35.31 -0.68
N SER A 410 -39.61 36.01 0.12
CA SER A 410 -38.38 36.66 -0.37
C SER A 410 -37.31 35.63 -0.70
N GLN A 411 -36.92 35.54 -1.98
CA GLN A 411 -35.94 34.56 -2.44
C GLN A 411 -34.55 34.75 -1.81
N GLU A 412 -34.10 36.00 -1.64
CA GLU A 412 -32.81 36.33 -1.01
C GLU A 412 -32.77 35.86 0.46
N ALA A 413 -33.88 36.02 1.18
CA ALA A 413 -33.99 35.57 2.56
C ALA A 413 -34.10 34.04 2.68
N ILE A 414 -34.76 33.38 1.71
CA ILE A 414 -34.80 31.92 1.63
C ILE A 414 -33.39 31.36 1.39
N VAL A 415 -32.58 31.99 0.53
CA VAL A 415 -31.18 31.59 0.31
C VAL A 415 -30.38 31.63 1.61
N GLU A 416 -30.50 32.70 2.39
CA GLU A 416 -29.79 32.83 3.67
C GLU A 416 -30.28 31.84 4.73
N LEU A 417 -31.60 31.58 4.81
CA LEU A 417 -32.15 30.57 5.71
C LEU A 417 -31.68 29.16 5.34
N VAL A 418 -31.72 28.82 4.06
CA VAL A 418 -31.22 27.54 3.55
C VAL A 418 -29.72 27.42 3.81
N ARG A 419 -28.92 28.49 3.60
CA ARG A 419 -27.48 28.50 3.87
C ARG A 419 -27.15 28.08 5.31
N GLY A 420 -27.79 28.71 6.29
CA GLY A 420 -27.60 28.35 7.70
C GLY A 420 -27.97 26.89 7.99
N ARG A 421 -29.03 26.41 7.34
CA ARG A 421 -29.52 25.04 7.55
C ARG A 421 -28.62 23.97 6.93
N VAL A 422 -28.08 24.18 5.73
CA VAL A 422 -27.25 23.19 5.04
C VAL A 422 -25.89 23.00 5.71
N GLU A 423 -25.35 24.01 6.39
CA GLU A 423 -24.09 23.91 7.15
C GLU A 423 -24.18 23.02 8.40
N SER A 424 -25.40 22.67 8.81
CA SER A 424 -25.68 21.79 9.97
C SER A 424 -26.46 20.54 9.60
N THR A 425 -26.72 20.31 8.31
CA THR A 425 -27.45 19.14 7.82
C THR A 425 -26.51 18.33 6.91
N GLY A 426 -26.48 17.01 7.07
CA GLY A 426 -25.75 16.15 6.11
C GLY A 426 -26.44 16.08 4.74
N PRO A 427 -26.19 15.03 3.93
CA PRO A 427 -26.88 14.88 2.65
C PRO A 427 -28.39 15.05 2.80
N PHE A 428 -29.05 15.78 1.90
CA PHE A 428 -30.50 16.04 1.93
C PHE A 428 -31.08 16.17 0.52
N THR A 429 -32.40 15.98 0.38
CA THR A 429 -33.13 16.34 -0.86
C THR A 429 -33.89 17.65 -0.72
N VAL A 430 -34.19 18.31 -1.84
CA VAL A 430 -35.00 19.55 -1.83
C VAL A 430 -36.36 19.31 -1.14
N ALA A 431 -36.98 18.14 -1.33
CA ALA A 431 -38.24 17.79 -0.70
C ALA A 431 -38.11 17.66 0.82
N GLU A 432 -37.07 16.95 1.30
CA GLU A 432 -36.78 16.82 2.73
C GLU A 432 -36.56 18.18 3.41
N LEU A 433 -35.77 19.05 2.78
CA LEU A 433 -35.45 20.37 3.35
C LEU A 433 -36.66 21.32 3.32
N ALA A 434 -37.42 21.32 2.23
CA ALA A 434 -38.65 22.10 2.10
C ALA A 434 -39.68 21.67 3.15
N GLU A 435 -39.85 20.36 3.37
CA GLU A 435 -40.73 19.85 4.42
C GLU A 435 -40.24 20.23 5.82
N ARG A 436 -38.94 20.10 6.11
CA ARG A 436 -38.38 20.48 7.42
C ARG A 436 -38.58 21.96 7.72
N LEU A 437 -38.38 22.84 6.74
CA LEU A 437 -38.54 24.29 6.88
C LEU A 437 -39.98 24.78 6.65
N ALA A 438 -40.95 23.92 6.34
CA ALA A 438 -42.31 24.30 5.99
C ALA A 438 -42.39 25.38 4.88
N LEU A 439 -41.53 25.25 3.86
CA LEU A 439 -41.46 26.10 2.67
C LEU A 439 -41.86 25.31 1.42
N ASP A 440 -42.23 26.03 0.36
CA ASP A 440 -42.48 25.41 -0.94
C ASP A 440 -41.16 24.88 -1.57
N ALA A 441 -41.26 23.78 -2.32
CA ALA A 441 -40.09 23.13 -2.90
C ALA A 441 -39.38 23.94 -4.00
N GLU A 442 -40.09 24.82 -4.71
CA GLU A 442 -39.52 25.60 -5.83
C GLU A 442 -38.54 26.69 -5.34
N PRO A 443 -38.89 27.57 -4.38
CA PRO A 443 -37.94 28.51 -3.79
C PRO A 443 -36.70 27.84 -3.18
N VAL A 444 -36.88 26.70 -2.50
CA VAL A 444 -35.78 25.92 -1.90
C VAL A 444 -34.86 25.35 -2.99
N ARG A 445 -35.41 24.91 -4.12
CA ARG A 445 -34.61 24.45 -5.28
C ARG A 445 -33.76 25.57 -5.86
N GLN A 446 -34.35 26.76 -6.01
CA GLN A 446 -33.64 27.94 -6.51
C GLN A 446 -32.52 28.36 -5.54
N ALA A 447 -32.79 28.30 -4.23
CA ALA A 447 -31.78 28.57 -3.21
C ALA A 447 -30.63 27.55 -3.25
N ALA A 448 -30.94 26.25 -3.34
CA ALA A 448 -29.92 25.21 -3.47
C ALA A 448 -29.07 25.38 -4.73
N ALA A 449 -29.68 25.75 -5.87
CA ALA A 449 -28.96 26.02 -7.11
C ALA A 449 -28.04 27.25 -7.01
N GLN A 450 -28.46 28.31 -6.30
CA GLN A 450 -27.60 29.47 -6.04
C GLN A 450 -26.43 29.10 -5.12
N LEU A 451 -26.69 28.35 -4.04
CA LEU A 451 -25.64 27.88 -3.12
C LEU A 451 -24.66 26.90 -3.80
N GLU A 452 -25.14 26.12 -4.76
CA GLU A 452 -24.29 25.30 -5.63
C GLU A 452 -23.39 26.19 -6.50
N ALA A 453 -23.94 27.23 -7.16
CA ALA A 453 -23.14 28.17 -7.96
C ALA A 453 -22.10 28.93 -7.13
N GLU A 454 -22.37 29.19 -5.85
CA GLU A 454 -21.44 29.81 -4.90
C GLU A 454 -20.40 28.82 -4.31
N GLY A 455 -20.55 27.52 -4.55
CA GLY A 455 -19.63 26.49 -4.06
C GLY A 455 -19.86 26.00 -2.63
N VAL A 456 -21.00 26.33 -2.02
CA VAL A 456 -21.36 25.93 -0.64
C VAL A 456 -21.80 24.47 -0.58
N VAL A 457 -22.70 24.08 -1.48
CA VAL A 457 -23.23 22.72 -1.57
C VAL A 457 -22.77 22.01 -2.85
N LEU A 458 -22.66 20.69 -2.76
CA LEU A 458 -22.40 19.79 -3.89
C LEU A 458 -23.63 18.93 -4.14
N ARG A 459 -23.99 18.77 -5.42
CA ARG A 459 -25.07 17.89 -5.85
C ARG A 459 -24.54 16.50 -6.19
N GLY A 460 -25.23 15.45 -5.79
CA GLY A 460 -24.82 14.07 -6.04
C GLY A 460 -25.79 13.00 -5.56
N ALA A 461 -25.28 11.77 -5.43
CA ALA A 461 -25.94 10.65 -4.77
C ALA A 461 -25.02 10.19 -3.63
N PHE A 462 -25.33 10.57 -2.40
CA PHE A 462 -24.45 10.40 -1.25
C PHE A 462 -24.91 9.24 -0.36
N ARG A 463 -26.22 9.07 -0.18
CA ARG A 463 -26.80 7.97 0.60
C ARG A 463 -26.97 6.70 -0.25
N PRO A 464 -26.83 5.48 0.31
CA PRO A 464 -27.00 4.23 -0.44
C PRO A 464 -28.40 4.13 -1.06
N GLY A 465 -28.47 3.81 -2.36
CA GLY A 465 -29.74 3.64 -3.08
C GLY A 465 -30.41 4.94 -3.55
N ALA A 466 -29.80 6.11 -3.30
CA ALA A 466 -30.30 7.37 -3.85
C ALA A 466 -30.07 7.45 -5.37
N ALA A 467 -31.11 7.78 -6.14
CA ALA A 467 -31.05 7.92 -7.60
C ALA A 467 -30.49 9.29 -8.07
N GLY A 468 -29.73 9.98 -7.21
CA GLY A 468 -29.22 11.34 -7.45
C GLY A 468 -30.20 12.45 -7.03
N GLY A 469 -29.73 13.70 -7.11
CA GLY A 469 -30.50 14.88 -6.74
C GLY A 469 -30.43 15.26 -5.25
N GLU A 470 -29.52 14.63 -4.49
CA GLU A 470 -29.18 15.06 -3.15
C GLU A 470 -28.20 16.23 -3.21
N PHE A 471 -28.23 17.07 -2.17
CA PHE A 471 -27.28 18.13 -1.92
C PHE A 471 -26.60 17.88 -0.57
N CYS A 472 -25.34 18.26 -0.45
CA CYS A 472 -24.61 18.20 0.82
C CYS A 472 -23.67 19.39 0.92
N ASP A 473 -23.56 19.99 2.10
CA ASP A 473 -22.51 20.97 2.38
C ASP A 473 -21.14 20.36 2.08
N ARG A 474 -20.30 21.13 1.39
CA ARG A 474 -19.00 20.68 0.93
C ARG A 474 -18.09 20.26 2.09
N ARG A 475 -18.11 20.98 3.22
CA ARG A 475 -17.22 20.72 4.36
C ARG A 475 -17.66 19.46 5.10
N ILE A 476 -18.96 19.28 5.28
CA ILE A 476 -19.53 18.05 5.85
C ILE A 476 -19.20 16.88 4.94
N LEU A 477 -19.42 16.99 3.62
CA LEU A 477 -19.08 15.93 2.67
C LEU A 477 -17.61 15.54 2.73
N ALA A 478 -16.69 16.53 2.73
CA ALA A 478 -15.26 16.27 2.87
C ALA A 478 -14.91 15.55 4.19
N ARG A 479 -15.62 15.85 5.28
CA ARG A 479 -15.47 15.11 6.55
C ARG A 479 -16.01 13.68 6.44
N ILE A 480 -17.17 13.46 5.83
CA ILE A 480 -17.74 12.12 5.61
C ILE A 480 -16.76 11.26 4.80
N HIS A 481 -16.20 11.81 3.72
CA HIS A 481 -15.16 11.14 2.92
C HIS A 481 -13.94 10.77 3.78
N ARG A 482 -13.38 11.73 4.53
CA ARG A 482 -12.22 11.46 5.40
C ARG A 482 -12.51 10.40 6.47
N SER A 483 -13.67 10.46 7.11
CA SER A 483 -14.09 9.50 8.13
C SER A 483 -14.31 8.10 7.54
N THR A 484 -14.94 8.00 6.36
CA THR A 484 -15.09 6.75 5.60
C THR A 484 -13.72 6.14 5.28
N ILE A 485 -12.81 6.93 4.70
CA ILE A 485 -11.45 6.49 4.37
C ILE A 485 -10.68 6.08 5.64
N GLY A 486 -10.82 6.86 6.73
CA GLY A 486 -10.18 6.59 8.01
C GLY A 486 -10.65 5.27 8.65
N ARG A 487 -11.94 4.94 8.56
CA ARG A 487 -12.47 3.63 9.00
C ARG A 487 -11.91 2.49 8.15
N LEU A 488 -11.95 2.63 6.82
CA LEU A 488 -11.39 1.64 5.90
C LEU A 488 -9.88 1.43 6.11
N ARG A 489 -9.12 2.49 6.43
CA ARG A 489 -7.69 2.40 6.75
C ARG A 489 -7.44 1.71 8.09
N ARG A 490 -8.19 2.03 9.14
CA ARG A 490 -8.07 1.38 10.47
C ARG A 490 -8.34 -0.12 10.39
N ALA A 491 -9.25 -0.56 9.52
CA ALA A 491 -9.49 -1.99 9.27
C ALA A 491 -8.29 -2.73 8.63
N VAL A 492 -7.35 -1.99 8.00
CA VAL A 492 -6.21 -2.52 7.21
C VAL A 492 -4.87 -2.05 7.80
N GLU A 493 -4.84 -1.42 8.98
CA GLU A 493 -3.63 -0.84 9.53
C GLU A 493 -2.62 -1.93 9.97
N PRO A 494 -1.35 -1.85 9.52
CA PRO A 494 -0.34 -2.82 9.89
C PRO A 494 0.10 -2.66 11.36
N VAL A 495 0.28 -3.77 12.07
CA VAL A 495 0.70 -3.77 13.48
C VAL A 495 2.21 -3.52 13.63
N PRO A 496 2.71 -3.00 14.76
CA PRO A 496 4.15 -2.84 14.99
C PRO A 496 4.91 -4.17 15.03
N ALA A 497 6.21 -4.15 14.70
CA ALA A 497 7.08 -5.34 14.75
C ALA A 497 7.15 -6.01 16.14
N ALA A 498 7.01 -5.24 17.23
CA ALA A 498 6.92 -5.78 18.58
C ALA A 498 5.68 -6.66 18.78
N SER A 499 4.54 -6.32 18.15
CA SER A 499 3.34 -7.15 18.17
C SER A 499 3.52 -8.43 17.36
N LEU A 500 4.24 -8.38 16.23
CA LEU A 500 4.64 -9.58 15.50
C LEU A 500 5.52 -10.50 16.37
N LEU A 501 6.48 -9.98 17.13
CA LEU A 501 7.29 -10.83 18.03
C LEU A 501 6.47 -11.41 19.18
N ARG A 502 5.56 -10.67 19.80
CA ARG A 502 4.63 -11.22 20.81
C ARG A 502 3.83 -12.38 20.23
N PHE A 503 3.27 -12.17 19.03
CA PHE A 503 2.55 -13.21 18.30
C PHE A 503 3.43 -14.42 18.02
N LEU A 504 4.65 -14.24 17.50
CA LEU A 504 5.57 -15.34 17.19
C LEU A 504 6.00 -16.15 18.44
N LEU A 505 6.15 -15.48 19.59
CA LEU A 505 6.46 -16.15 20.85
C LEU A 505 5.31 -17.07 21.31
N GLU A 506 4.05 -16.64 21.15
CA GLU A 506 2.87 -17.48 21.40
C GLU A 506 2.68 -18.55 20.31
N TRP A 507 2.85 -18.17 19.04
CA TRP A 507 2.62 -19.02 17.85
C TRP A 507 3.60 -20.19 17.77
N GLN A 508 4.85 -20.00 18.19
CA GLN A 508 5.85 -21.07 18.26
C GLN A 508 6.00 -21.68 19.65
N HIS A 509 4.97 -21.58 20.50
CA HIS A 509 4.91 -22.24 21.81
C HIS A 509 6.01 -21.84 22.80
N ALA A 510 6.65 -20.68 22.61
CA ALA A 510 7.80 -20.24 23.40
C ALA A 510 7.40 -19.49 24.69
N THR A 511 6.10 -19.25 24.91
CA THR A 511 5.56 -18.67 26.16
C THR A 511 5.05 -19.77 27.09
N PRO A 512 5.13 -19.64 28.43
CA PRO A 512 4.68 -20.66 29.36
C PRO A 512 3.22 -21.13 29.16
N GLY A 513 2.33 -20.24 28.73
CA GLY A 513 0.91 -20.56 28.47
C GLY A 513 0.62 -21.23 27.13
N SER A 514 1.59 -21.32 26.22
CA SER A 514 1.44 -21.91 24.88
C SER A 514 2.21 -23.22 24.70
N ARG A 515 3.01 -23.65 25.68
CA ARG A 515 3.82 -24.88 25.59
C ARG A 515 2.95 -26.13 25.41
N LEU A 516 3.42 -27.03 24.56
CA LEU A 516 2.79 -28.32 24.32
C LEU A 516 3.34 -29.39 25.28
N SER A 517 2.70 -30.55 25.33
CA SER A 517 3.09 -31.67 26.20
C SER A 517 2.93 -33.01 25.49
N GLY A 518 3.74 -33.99 25.90
CA GLY A 518 3.71 -35.35 25.36
C GLY A 518 4.21 -35.50 23.91
N ASP A 519 4.09 -36.73 23.39
CA ASP A 519 4.68 -37.14 22.10
C ASP A 519 4.07 -36.38 20.91
N ALA A 520 2.74 -36.20 20.90
CA ALA A 520 2.05 -35.44 19.86
C ALA A 520 2.49 -33.96 19.82
N GLY A 521 2.70 -33.35 21.00
CA GLY A 521 3.21 -31.98 21.08
C GLY A 521 4.65 -31.84 20.57
N LEU A 522 5.50 -32.86 20.80
CA LEU A 522 6.85 -32.87 20.24
C LEU A 522 6.81 -32.96 18.71
N VAL A 523 5.94 -33.79 18.14
CA VAL A 523 5.75 -33.90 16.69
C VAL A 523 5.28 -32.58 16.10
N GLU A 524 4.29 -31.92 16.71
CA GLU A 524 3.77 -30.61 16.26
C GLU A 524 4.85 -29.51 16.27
N VAL A 525 5.67 -29.43 17.33
CA VAL A 525 6.80 -28.50 17.38
C VAL A 525 7.83 -28.79 16.29
N VAL A 526 8.13 -30.07 16.05
CA VAL A 526 9.08 -30.46 14.98
C VAL A 526 8.50 -30.13 13.61
N GLU A 527 7.24 -30.45 13.35
CA GLU A 527 6.54 -30.15 12.10
C GLU A 527 6.48 -28.64 11.84
N GLN A 528 6.33 -27.80 12.88
CA GLN A 528 6.38 -26.34 12.73
C GLN A 528 7.81 -25.83 12.43
N LEU A 529 8.84 -26.43 13.03
CA LEU A 529 10.23 -25.97 12.93
C LEU A 529 11.07 -26.66 11.86
N GLN A 530 10.59 -27.74 11.25
CA GLN A 530 11.35 -28.54 10.29
C GLN A 530 11.86 -27.71 9.11
N GLY A 531 13.10 -27.97 8.68
CA GLY A 531 13.79 -27.17 7.65
C GLY A 531 14.55 -25.96 8.22
N PHE A 532 14.35 -25.60 9.49
CA PHE A 532 15.25 -24.66 10.18
C PHE A 532 16.50 -25.39 10.68
N GLU A 533 17.69 -24.83 10.43
CA GLU A 533 18.96 -25.38 10.92
C GLU A 533 19.44 -24.63 12.17
N ALA A 534 19.49 -25.33 13.30
CA ALA A 534 20.02 -24.82 14.56
C ALA A 534 21.29 -25.57 14.98
N ALA A 535 22.04 -25.04 15.94
CA ALA A 535 23.18 -25.74 16.52
C ALA A 535 22.74 -27.10 17.10
N ALA A 536 23.48 -28.17 16.80
CA ALA A 536 23.18 -29.53 17.26
C ALA A 536 22.89 -29.63 18.76
N ALA A 537 23.66 -28.91 19.58
CA ALA A 537 23.48 -28.89 21.04
C ALA A 537 22.28 -28.03 21.52
N ALA A 538 21.75 -27.13 20.68
CA ALA A 538 20.66 -26.23 21.04
C ALA A 538 19.28 -26.91 20.98
N TRP A 539 19.11 -27.94 20.14
CA TRP A 539 17.81 -28.60 19.94
C TRP A 539 17.22 -29.14 21.24
N GLU A 540 17.92 -30.05 21.91
CA GLU A 540 17.46 -30.63 23.19
C GLU A 540 17.68 -29.69 24.38
N GLY A 541 18.69 -28.81 24.31
CA GLY A 541 19.10 -27.98 25.46
C GLY A 541 18.35 -26.66 25.59
N ALA A 542 17.71 -26.17 24.52
CA ALA A 542 17.06 -24.87 24.50
C ALA A 542 15.80 -24.82 23.62
N VAL A 543 15.88 -25.26 22.35
CA VAL A 543 14.80 -25.05 21.37
C VAL A 543 13.55 -25.86 21.73
N LEU A 544 13.69 -27.17 21.99
CA LEU A 544 12.58 -28.05 22.36
C LEU A 544 12.12 -27.81 23.81
N THR A 545 13.05 -27.64 24.75
CA THR A 545 12.72 -27.39 26.17
C THR A 545 11.95 -26.09 26.40
N ASN A 546 12.13 -25.08 25.55
CA ASN A 546 11.35 -23.84 25.66
C ASN A 546 9.91 -23.97 25.15
N ARG A 547 9.62 -25.02 24.38
CA ARG A 547 8.33 -25.25 23.69
C ARG A 547 7.50 -26.40 24.28
N LEU A 548 8.14 -27.23 25.10
CA LEU A 548 7.53 -28.40 25.72
C LEU A 548 7.60 -28.33 27.24
N THR A 549 6.53 -28.74 27.92
CA THR A 549 6.47 -28.70 29.39
C THR A 549 7.24 -29.86 30.04
N ASP A 550 7.22 -31.04 29.42
CA ASP A 550 7.71 -32.32 29.95
C ASP A 550 8.65 -33.05 28.98
N PHE A 551 9.55 -32.31 28.32
CA PHE A 551 10.47 -32.89 27.32
C PHE A 551 11.44 -33.91 27.93
N HIS A 552 11.38 -35.15 27.44
CA HIS A 552 12.34 -36.20 27.74
C HIS A 552 13.12 -36.62 26.48
N PRO A 553 14.47 -36.65 26.53
CA PRO A 553 15.30 -37.03 25.38
C PRO A 553 15.01 -38.45 24.83
N SER A 554 14.51 -39.35 25.67
CA SER A 554 14.10 -40.70 25.27
C SER A 554 12.90 -40.72 24.32
N THR A 555 12.00 -39.74 24.41
CA THR A 555 10.84 -39.62 23.53
C THR A 555 11.28 -39.27 22.11
N LEU A 556 12.19 -38.31 21.97
CA LEU A 556 12.79 -37.98 20.67
C LEU A 556 13.50 -39.18 20.05
N ASP A 557 14.24 -39.95 20.86
CA ASP A 557 14.85 -41.20 20.43
C ASP A 557 13.82 -42.22 19.97
N ALA A 558 12.73 -42.42 20.72
CA ALA A 558 11.66 -43.36 20.37
C ALA A 558 10.98 -43.01 19.04
N LEU A 559 10.68 -41.73 18.80
CA LEU A 559 10.10 -41.25 17.54
C LEU A 559 11.06 -41.40 16.35
N CYS A 560 12.37 -41.19 16.57
CA CYS A 560 13.37 -41.46 15.54
C CYS A 560 13.46 -42.96 15.22
N PHE A 561 13.44 -43.83 16.24
CA PHE A 561 13.48 -45.30 16.08
C PHE A 561 12.19 -45.83 15.43
N GLY A 562 11.05 -45.23 15.73
CA GLY A 562 9.75 -45.52 15.11
C GLY A 562 9.68 -45.08 13.64
N GLY A 563 10.64 -44.26 13.19
CA GLY A 563 10.72 -43.77 11.82
C GLY A 563 9.85 -42.54 11.54
N GLU A 564 9.14 -42.00 12.54
CA GLU A 564 8.33 -40.80 12.39
C GLU A 564 9.21 -39.56 12.18
N LEU A 565 10.32 -39.49 12.92
CA LEU A 565 11.29 -38.38 12.84
C LEU A 565 12.60 -38.81 12.20
N ALA A 566 13.25 -37.82 11.58
CA ALA A 566 14.62 -37.91 11.10
C ALA A 566 15.38 -36.63 11.46
N TRP A 567 16.69 -36.75 11.60
CA TRP A 567 17.56 -35.61 11.87
C TRP A 567 18.76 -35.63 10.93
N GLY A 568 19.34 -34.47 10.68
CA GLY A 568 20.53 -34.33 9.84
C GLY A 568 20.74 -32.91 9.38
N ARG A 569 21.76 -32.71 8.55
CA ARG A 569 21.96 -31.44 7.84
C ARG A 569 21.19 -31.50 6.54
N LEU A 570 20.16 -30.66 6.42
CA LEU A 570 19.23 -30.67 5.29
C LEU A 570 19.69 -29.71 4.18
N ALA A 571 20.34 -28.61 4.56
CA ALA A 571 20.94 -27.66 3.62
C ALA A 571 22.34 -28.13 3.19
N ARG A 572 22.49 -28.46 1.90
CA ARG A 572 23.78 -28.91 1.33
C ARG A 572 24.45 -27.73 0.62
N ARG A 573 25.20 -26.92 1.38
CA ARG A 573 25.89 -25.73 0.84
C ARG A 573 27.06 -26.09 -0.08
N THR A 574 27.16 -25.41 -1.21
CA THR A 574 28.36 -25.35 -2.05
C THR A 574 29.39 -24.42 -1.41
N GLY A 575 30.48 -24.94 -0.85
CA GLY A 575 31.63 -24.14 -0.40
C GLY A 575 32.12 -24.28 1.05
N ASP A 576 31.50 -25.13 1.89
CA ASP A 576 32.15 -25.55 3.15
C ASP A 576 33.23 -26.59 2.82
N PRO A 577 34.45 -26.50 3.40
CA PRO A 577 35.48 -27.48 3.13
C PRO A 577 35.00 -28.90 3.50
N PRO A 578 35.14 -29.88 2.58
CA PRO A 578 34.57 -31.22 2.67
C PRO A 578 35.07 -32.04 3.86
N SER A 579 36.09 -31.54 4.59
CA SER A 579 36.80 -32.24 5.65
C SER A 579 36.53 -31.69 7.06
N SER A 580 35.63 -30.71 7.24
CA SER A 580 35.38 -30.14 8.58
C SER A 580 34.43 -31.02 9.41
N ARG A 581 34.89 -31.39 10.61
CA ARG A 581 34.12 -32.20 11.57
C ARG A 581 32.92 -31.41 12.11
N LEU A 582 31.75 -32.06 12.24
CA LEU A 582 30.61 -31.45 12.94
C LEU A 582 30.98 -31.09 14.38
N SER A 583 30.81 -29.82 14.74
CA SER A 583 31.01 -29.33 16.11
C SER A 583 29.68 -29.24 16.86
N ARG A 584 29.72 -28.95 18.17
CA ARG A 584 28.50 -28.70 18.97
C ARG A 584 27.65 -27.54 18.44
N ASN A 585 28.28 -26.61 17.72
CA ASN A 585 27.65 -25.47 17.06
C ASN A 585 27.31 -25.75 15.58
N GLY A 586 27.57 -26.98 15.11
CA GLY A 586 27.27 -27.37 13.74
C GLY A 586 25.76 -27.38 13.48
N PRO A 587 25.31 -26.92 12.30
CA PRO A 587 23.90 -26.86 11.96
C PRO A 587 23.32 -28.26 11.73
N VAL A 588 22.20 -28.52 12.39
CA VAL A 588 21.38 -29.74 12.24
C VAL A 588 19.92 -29.30 12.25
N SER A 589 19.05 -30.03 11.55
CA SER A 589 17.60 -29.90 11.61
C SER A 589 16.98 -31.24 12.03
N ILE A 590 15.76 -31.16 12.57
CA ILE A 590 14.89 -32.31 12.86
C ILE A 590 13.65 -32.10 12.00
N ALA A 591 13.20 -33.14 11.32
CA ALA A 591 12.05 -33.08 10.42
C ALA A 591 11.23 -34.37 10.49
N LEU A 592 9.98 -34.28 10.03
CA LEU A 592 9.19 -35.47 9.75
C LEU A 592 9.86 -36.26 8.63
N ARG A 593 9.92 -37.59 8.78
CA ARG A 593 10.57 -38.45 7.78
C ARG A 593 9.83 -38.39 6.43
N GLU A 594 8.51 -38.27 6.46
CA GLU A 594 7.67 -38.16 5.26
C GLU A 594 7.91 -36.88 4.46
N ASP A 595 8.39 -35.82 5.11
CA ASP A 595 8.65 -34.51 4.49
C ASP A 595 10.07 -34.35 3.94
N LEU A 596 10.96 -35.31 4.21
CA LEU A 596 12.31 -35.31 3.65
C LEU A 596 12.38 -35.19 2.12
N PRO A 597 11.46 -35.74 1.29
CA PRO A 597 11.52 -35.63 -0.18
C PRO A 597 11.55 -34.20 -0.71
N TRP A 598 10.84 -33.27 -0.08
CA TRP A 598 10.78 -31.87 -0.50
C TRP A 598 11.66 -30.94 0.37
N LEU A 599 11.97 -31.36 1.60
CA LEU A 599 12.88 -30.65 2.50
C LEU A 599 14.35 -30.85 2.14
N LEU A 600 14.81 -32.07 1.88
CA LEU A 600 16.23 -32.39 1.71
C LEU A 600 16.76 -31.87 0.36
N ASP A 601 17.79 -31.04 0.38
CA ASP A 601 18.43 -30.61 -0.88
C ASP A 601 19.11 -31.80 -1.59
N PRO A 602 19.09 -31.83 -2.93
CA PRO A 602 19.76 -32.88 -3.69
C PRO A 602 21.26 -32.89 -3.37
N PRO A 603 21.93 -34.05 -3.43
CA PRO A 603 23.37 -34.10 -3.26
C PRO A 603 24.02 -33.29 -4.38
N ALA A 604 24.89 -32.33 -4.05
CA ALA A 604 25.71 -31.65 -5.05
C ALA A 604 26.56 -32.68 -5.83
N ASP A 605 26.72 -32.47 -7.14
CA ASP A 605 27.51 -33.30 -8.07
C ASP A 605 29.03 -33.34 -7.74
N ASP A 606 29.47 -32.61 -6.71
CA ASP A 606 30.84 -32.61 -6.17
C ASP A 606 31.19 -33.91 -5.42
N ALA A 607 30.78 -35.07 -5.95
CA ALA A 607 31.19 -36.39 -5.49
C ALA A 607 32.72 -36.62 -5.53
N GLY A 608 33.49 -35.66 -6.08
CA GLY A 608 34.94 -35.75 -6.25
C GLY A 608 35.81 -35.29 -5.06
N GLU A 609 35.26 -34.75 -3.98
CA GLU A 609 36.07 -34.11 -2.91
C GLU A 609 36.22 -34.91 -1.60
N LEU A 610 35.38 -35.92 -1.34
CA LEU A 610 35.52 -36.76 -0.15
C LEU A 610 36.68 -37.76 -0.36
N THR A 611 37.70 -37.73 0.49
CA THR A 611 38.86 -38.62 0.41
C THR A 611 39.12 -39.33 1.74
N GLY A 612 39.78 -40.49 1.70
CA GLY A 612 40.17 -41.25 2.88
C GLY A 612 38.98 -41.94 3.58
N PRO A 613 39.01 -42.10 4.92
CA PRO A 613 38.02 -42.88 5.66
C PRO A 613 36.56 -42.43 5.48
N ALA A 614 36.31 -41.16 5.16
CA ALA A 614 34.96 -40.65 4.90
C ALA A 614 34.34 -41.20 3.60
N ALA A 615 35.14 -41.36 2.54
CA ALA A 615 34.69 -41.97 1.29
C ALA A 615 34.42 -43.47 1.49
N GLU A 616 35.34 -44.19 2.12
CA GLU A 616 35.20 -45.63 2.38
C GLU A 616 33.97 -45.97 3.24
N VAL A 617 33.66 -45.15 4.25
CA VAL A 617 32.45 -45.30 5.07
C VAL A 617 31.18 -45.00 4.26
N LEU A 618 31.22 -44.00 3.37
CA LEU A 618 30.09 -43.66 2.51
C LEU A 618 29.81 -44.77 1.48
N ASP A 619 30.84 -45.36 0.90
CA ASP A 619 30.75 -46.49 -0.04
C ASP A 619 30.20 -47.72 0.68
N TYR A 620 30.74 -48.05 1.87
CA TYR A 620 30.25 -49.15 2.68
C TYR A 620 28.74 -49.03 2.98
N LEU A 621 28.28 -47.85 3.44
CA LEU A 621 26.86 -47.60 3.71
C LEU A 621 25.99 -47.61 2.44
N SER A 622 26.56 -47.23 1.30
CA SER A 622 25.87 -47.29 0.00
C SER A 622 25.62 -48.72 -0.47
N GLU A 623 26.56 -49.63 -0.20
CA GLU A 623 26.47 -51.05 -0.58
C GLU A 623 25.68 -51.89 0.43
N HIS A 624 25.88 -51.67 1.73
CA HIS A 624 25.38 -52.55 2.80
C HIS A 624 24.16 -51.99 3.54
N GLY A 625 23.79 -50.73 3.28
CA GLY A 625 22.67 -50.07 3.93
C GLY A 625 22.91 -49.74 5.41
N ALA A 626 21.82 -49.58 6.16
CA ALA A 626 21.86 -49.12 7.56
C ALA A 626 22.65 -50.09 8.46
N SER A 627 23.79 -49.65 8.98
CA SER A 627 24.77 -50.51 9.66
C SER A 627 25.18 -49.95 11.03
N PHE A 628 25.50 -50.81 12.00
CA PHE A 628 26.04 -50.33 13.28
C PHE A 628 27.52 -49.94 13.14
N ALA A 629 28.00 -49.00 13.97
CA ALA A 629 29.39 -48.55 13.93
C ALA A 629 30.44 -49.70 14.02
N PRO A 630 30.26 -50.77 14.84
CA PRO A 630 31.19 -51.91 14.84
C PRO A 630 31.24 -52.67 13.51
N ASP A 631 30.12 -52.75 12.79
CA ASP A 631 30.05 -53.44 11.49
C ASP A 631 30.76 -52.62 10.41
N ILE A 632 30.61 -51.29 10.44
CA ILE A 632 31.33 -50.37 9.57
C ILE A 632 32.84 -50.46 9.81
N VAL A 633 33.28 -50.54 11.07
CA VAL A 633 34.70 -50.74 11.43
C VAL A 633 35.22 -52.07 10.88
N ALA A 634 34.45 -53.14 11.02
CA ALA A 634 34.84 -54.46 10.52
C ALA A 634 34.90 -54.50 8.98
N GLY A 635 33.96 -53.84 8.29
CA GLY A 635 33.85 -53.80 6.84
C GLY A 635 34.91 -52.92 6.17
N THR A 636 35.18 -51.73 6.72
CA THR A 636 36.18 -50.78 6.19
C THR A 636 37.61 -51.08 6.63
N ARG A 637 37.80 -51.87 7.70
CA ARG A 637 39.09 -52.14 8.35
C ARG A 637 39.82 -50.90 8.88
N GLN A 638 39.11 -49.79 9.05
CA GLN A 638 39.61 -48.55 9.65
C GLN A 638 39.61 -48.64 11.18
N LEU A 639 40.37 -47.77 11.86
CA LEU A 639 40.32 -47.70 13.32
C LEU A 639 38.95 -47.16 13.79
N PRO A 640 38.42 -47.60 14.96
CA PRO A 640 37.15 -47.09 15.49
C PRO A 640 37.07 -45.57 15.58
N SER A 641 38.19 -44.90 15.91
CA SER A 641 38.26 -43.43 15.96
C SER A 641 38.19 -42.77 14.58
N GLN A 642 38.72 -43.43 13.54
CA GLN A 642 38.67 -42.93 12.16
C GLN A 642 37.26 -43.08 11.57
N VAL A 643 36.57 -44.19 11.88
CA VAL A 643 35.17 -44.37 11.49
C VAL A 643 34.27 -43.35 12.20
N GLU A 644 34.50 -43.09 13.49
CA GLU A 644 33.77 -42.04 14.21
C GLU A 644 33.99 -40.66 13.56
N GLU A 645 35.24 -40.29 13.26
CA GLU A 645 35.59 -39.04 12.59
C GLU A 645 35.02 -38.93 11.17
N ALA A 646 35.05 -40.03 10.42
CA ALA A 646 34.44 -40.13 9.09
C ALA A 646 32.92 -39.87 9.16
N LEU A 647 32.21 -40.52 10.08
CA LEU A 647 30.77 -40.30 10.28
C LEU A 647 30.48 -38.82 10.62
N TRP A 648 31.35 -38.16 11.38
CA TRP A 648 31.18 -36.74 11.68
C TRP A 648 31.31 -35.82 10.48
N VAL A 649 32.30 -36.09 9.63
CA VAL A 649 32.49 -35.37 8.37
C VAL A 649 31.28 -35.60 7.46
N LEU A 650 30.78 -36.84 7.40
CA LEU A 650 29.61 -37.18 6.59
C LEU A 650 28.30 -36.57 7.12
N VAL A 651 28.11 -36.43 8.43
CA VAL A 651 26.97 -35.69 9.01
C VAL A 651 27.09 -34.21 8.70
N ALA A 652 28.29 -33.63 8.85
CA ALA A 652 28.55 -32.24 8.48
C ALA A 652 28.31 -31.98 6.99
N ALA A 653 28.57 -32.97 6.13
CA ALA A 653 28.27 -32.91 4.70
C ALA A 653 26.78 -33.22 4.35
N GLY A 654 25.95 -33.53 5.35
CA GLY A 654 24.54 -33.89 5.16
C GLY A 654 24.35 -35.18 4.37
N ARG A 655 25.29 -36.14 4.46
CA ARG A 655 25.28 -37.42 3.70
C ARG A 655 24.78 -38.60 4.51
N VAL A 656 24.94 -38.59 5.84
CA VAL A 656 24.51 -39.67 6.73
C VAL A 656 23.67 -39.15 7.89
N THR A 657 22.84 -40.04 8.43
CA THR A 657 22.03 -39.85 9.63
C THR A 657 22.09 -41.12 10.49
N ALA A 658 21.46 -41.12 11.66
CA ALA A 658 21.32 -42.31 12.50
C ALA A 658 19.88 -42.46 13.04
N ASP A 659 19.48 -43.70 13.32
CA ASP A 659 18.12 -44.05 13.76
C ASP A 659 17.69 -43.39 15.09
N GLY A 660 18.61 -42.87 15.88
CA GLY A 660 18.30 -42.18 17.14
C GLY A 660 19.11 -40.90 17.30
N PHE A 661 18.52 -39.89 17.93
CA PHE A 661 19.21 -38.64 18.27
C PHE A 661 20.31 -38.85 19.32
N SER A 662 20.21 -39.92 20.10
CA SER A 662 21.22 -40.39 21.06
C SER A 662 22.61 -40.58 20.45
N ALA A 663 22.68 -40.95 19.16
CA ALA A 663 23.93 -40.99 18.41
C ALA A 663 24.61 -39.63 18.45
N LEU A 664 23.89 -38.56 18.09
CA LEU A 664 24.36 -37.17 18.14
C LEU A 664 24.63 -36.70 19.58
N ARG A 665 23.84 -37.17 20.56
CA ARG A 665 23.97 -36.78 21.98
C ARG A 665 25.29 -37.26 22.62
N GLY A 666 25.65 -38.54 22.44
CA GLY A 666 26.92 -39.10 22.94
C GLY A 666 28.16 -38.45 22.29
N LEU A 667 27.94 -37.95 21.09
CA LEU A 667 28.89 -37.34 20.18
C LEU A 667 29.10 -35.83 20.49
N VAL A 668 28.04 -35.07 20.82
CA VAL A 668 28.09 -33.66 21.25
C VAL A 668 28.59 -33.51 22.69
N SER A 669 28.32 -34.45 23.59
CA SER A 669 28.65 -34.32 25.02
C SER A 669 30.12 -34.59 25.39
N GLY A 670 30.93 -35.16 24.49
CA GLY A 670 32.36 -35.43 24.73
C GLY A 670 32.64 -36.37 25.92
N LEU A 671 31.62 -37.10 26.40
CA LEU A 671 31.66 -37.87 27.65
C LEU A 671 32.53 -39.14 27.59
N THR A 672 33.16 -39.46 26.46
CA THR A 672 34.10 -40.57 26.36
C THR A 672 35.50 -40.30 26.91
N LYS A 673 35.84 -39.05 27.33
CA LYS A 673 37.18 -38.72 27.83
C LYS A 673 37.35 -38.54 29.34
N LYS A 674 36.31 -38.70 30.17
CA LYS A 674 36.40 -38.47 31.63
C LYS A 674 36.05 -39.69 32.50
N VAL A 675 36.52 -40.88 32.13
CA VAL A 675 36.68 -42.01 33.08
C VAL A 675 38.08 -42.61 32.94
N ARG A 676 39.09 -41.83 33.32
CA ARG A 676 40.41 -42.34 33.65
C ARG A 676 40.87 -41.69 34.94
N ARG A 677 40.58 -42.35 36.06
CA ARG A 677 41.37 -42.49 37.30
C ARG A 677 40.44 -42.76 38.49
N SER A 678 40.03 -44.02 38.68
CA SER A 678 40.10 -44.64 40.01
C SER A 678 39.96 -46.17 39.88
N SER A 679 40.74 -46.88 40.71
CA SER A 679 40.60 -48.29 41.09
C SER A 679 40.91 -49.40 40.08
N ARG A 680 42.00 -50.13 40.36
CA ARG A 680 42.45 -51.38 39.69
C ARG A 680 41.80 -52.67 40.27
N PHE A 681 40.67 -52.58 40.98
CA PHE A 681 40.07 -53.72 41.69
C PHE A 681 38.55 -53.86 41.52
N ALA A 682 38.04 -53.76 40.28
CA ALA A 682 36.64 -54.11 39.98
C ALA A 682 36.54 -54.82 38.63
N SER A 683 37.22 -55.95 38.50
CA SER A 683 37.05 -56.86 37.35
C SER A 683 35.93 -57.87 37.68
N ARG A 684 34.99 -58.02 36.73
CA ARG A 684 33.95 -59.08 36.60
C ARG A 684 32.51 -58.86 37.06
N ALA A 685 32.08 -57.70 37.58
CA ALA A 685 30.67 -57.50 37.99
C ALA A 685 29.93 -56.29 37.37
N ARG A 686 30.24 -55.89 36.13
CA ARG A 686 29.49 -54.83 35.40
C ARG A 686 29.24 -55.11 33.91
N ALA A 687 29.04 -56.37 33.55
CA ALA A 687 28.71 -56.76 32.18
C ALA A 687 27.20 -56.70 31.83
N ARG A 688 26.31 -56.25 32.73
CA ARG A 688 24.85 -56.17 32.49
C ARG A 688 24.12 -54.97 33.11
N GLY A 689 24.77 -53.81 33.20
CA GLY A 689 24.11 -52.56 33.57
C GLY A 689 23.74 -51.74 32.34
N MET A 690 22.47 -51.78 31.94
CA MET A 690 21.87 -50.92 30.91
C MET A 690 22.09 -49.44 31.24
N SER A 691 22.84 -48.74 30.39
CA SER A 691 22.78 -47.28 30.11
C SER A 691 24.13 -46.86 29.50
N GLY A 692 24.15 -46.55 28.20
CA GLY A 692 25.30 -45.87 27.56
C GLY A 692 25.85 -46.48 26.27
N ARG A 693 25.32 -47.60 25.78
CA ARG A 693 25.57 -48.11 24.43
C ARG A 693 24.26 -48.40 23.71
N SER A 694 23.44 -47.38 23.48
CA SER A 694 22.48 -47.46 22.37
C SER A 694 23.28 -47.39 21.09
N GLY A 695 23.56 -48.56 20.50
CA GLY A 695 24.05 -48.61 19.13
C GLY A 695 22.92 -48.11 18.24
N SER A 696 23.04 -46.89 17.71
CA SER A 696 22.19 -46.49 16.59
C SER A 696 22.80 -47.06 15.31
N ARG A 697 21.95 -47.46 14.36
CA ARG A 697 22.42 -47.76 12.99
C ARG A 697 22.62 -46.44 12.27
N TRP A 698 23.72 -46.36 11.53
CA TRP A 698 24.03 -45.26 10.65
C TRP A 698 23.52 -45.60 9.26
N SER A 699 22.88 -44.65 8.62
CA SER A 699 22.30 -44.80 7.29
C SER A 699 22.55 -43.56 6.46
N LEU A 700 22.38 -43.69 5.14
CA LEU A 700 22.49 -42.56 4.23
C LEU A 700 21.28 -41.65 4.42
N LEU A 701 21.53 -40.33 4.50
CA LEU A 701 20.47 -39.34 4.50
C LEU A 701 19.98 -39.16 3.05
N ARG A 702 19.00 -40.00 2.69
CA ARG A 702 18.34 -40.01 1.38
C ARG A 702 16.84 -39.90 1.60
N ALA A 703 16.18 -39.15 0.72
CA ALA A 703 14.74 -39.18 0.57
C ALA A 703 14.38 -39.96 -0.69
N ALA A 704 13.13 -40.44 -0.78
CA ALA A 704 12.60 -40.89 -2.06
C ALA A 704 12.72 -39.74 -3.08
N ALA A 705 13.08 -40.04 -4.32
CA ALA A 705 13.15 -39.01 -5.35
C ALA A 705 11.76 -38.37 -5.47
N PRO A 706 11.64 -37.03 -5.32
CA PRO A 706 10.37 -36.36 -5.58
C PRO A 706 9.94 -36.59 -7.03
N ASP A 707 8.64 -36.53 -7.30
CA ASP A 707 8.16 -36.52 -8.69
C ASP A 707 8.80 -35.31 -9.40
N PRO A 708 9.51 -35.50 -10.53
CA PRO A 708 10.13 -34.39 -11.25
C PRO A 708 9.14 -33.31 -11.72
N ALA A 709 7.83 -33.57 -11.68
CA ALA A 709 6.78 -32.60 -11.98
C ALA A 709 6.45 -31.63 -10.81
N GLU A 710 6.83 -31.95 -9.56
CA GLU A 710 6.49 -31.15 -8.38
C GLU A 710 7.65 -30.25 -7.94
N ASP A 711 7.48 -28.93 -8.07
CA ASP A 711 8.42 -27.94 -7.54
C ASP A 711 8.30 -27.88 -6.00
N PRO A 712 9.36 -28.20 -5.22
CA PRO A 712 9.32 -28.18 -3.76
C PRO A 712 9.13 -26.77 -3.18
N THR A 713 9.19 -25.72 -4.03
CA THR A 713 8.98 -24.33 -3.63
C THR A 713 7.64 -24.13 -2.91
N ASP A 714 6.55 -24.78 -3.35
CA ASP A 714 5.23 -24.59 -2.73
C ASP A 714 5.16 -25.20 -1.33
N ALA A 715 5.71 -26.41 -1.15
CA ALA A 715 5.82 -27.04 0.16
C ALA A 715 6.71 -26.23 1.12
N ARG A 716 7.86 -25.73 0.63
CA ARG A 716 8.74 -24.84 1.42
C ARG A 716 8.07 -23.50 1.76
N ALA A 717 7.28 -22.95 0.85
CA ALA A 717 6.51 -21.73 1.10
C ALA A 717 5.45 -21.94 2.19
N ALA A 718 4.73 -23.07 2.14
CA ALA A 718 3.76 -23.48 3.15
C ALA A 718 4.44 -23.71 4.52
N GLN A 719 5.62 -24.35 4.55
CA GLN A 719 6.39 -24.54 5.80
C GLN A 719 6.77 -23.20 6.44
N LEU A 720 7.20 -22.21 5.65
CA LEU A 720 7.53 -20.88 6.17
C LEU A 720 6.30 -20.16 6.74
N LEU A 721 5.14 -20.29 6.08
CA LEU A 721 3.86 -19.77 6.59
C LEU A 721 3.44 -20.46 7.88
N ARG A 722 3.56 -21.79 7.96
CA ARG A 722 3.28 -22.54 9.19
C ARG A 722 4.19 -22.10 10.35
N ARG A 723 5.48 -21.89 10.07
CA ARG A 723 6.46 -21.51 11.10
C ARG A 723 6.26 -20.08 11.62
N TYR A 724 5.99 -19.13 10.73
CA TYR A 724 5.97 -17.71 11.09
C TYR A 724 4.58 -17.08 11.13
N GLY A 725 3.56 -17.71 10.55
CA GLY A 725 2.21 -17.16 10.37
C GLY A 725 2.16 -16.02 9.35
N VAL A 726 3.02 -15.00 9.52
CA VAL A 726 3.23 -13.87 8.62
C VAL A 726 4.68 -13.89 8.11
N VAL A 727 4.85 -14.00 6.80
CA VAL A 727 6.14 -14.09 6.14
C VAL A 727 6.50 -12.76 5.48
N THR A 728 7.70 -12.27 5.78
CA THR A 728 8.34 -11.11 5.17
C THR A 728 9.70 -11.51 4.60
N ARG A 729 10.21 -10.75 3.63
CA ARG A 729 11.52 -11.01 3.03
C ARG A 729 12.65 -11.02 4.06
N GLU A 730 12.58 -10.15 5.05
CA GLU A 730 13.59 -9.96 6.09
C GLU A 730 13.76 -11.23 6.97
N LEU A 731 12.67 -11.98 7.22
CA LEU A 731 12.69 -13.23 7.99
C LEU A 731 13.59 -14.30 7.35
N LEU A 732 13.72 -14.30 6.02
CA LEU A 732 14.52 -15.30 5.30
C LEU A 732 16.02 -15.21 5.61
N THR A 733 16.48 -14.14 6.25
CA THR A 733 17.87 -14.01 6.72
C THR A 733 18.30 -15.19 7.61
N ARG A 734 17.36 -15.78 8.36
CA ARG A 734 17.62 -16.93 9.24
C ARG A 734 17.34 -18.28 8.59
N GLU A 735 16.93 -18.30 7.33
CA GLU A 735 16.45 -19.48 6.62
C GLU A 735 17.43 -19.90 5.52
N PRO A 736 18.44 -20.73 5.82
CA PRO A 736 19.43 -21.13 4.82
C PRO A 736 18.83 -21.97 3.68
N MET A 737 17.67 -22.59 3.90
CA MET A 737 16.96 -23.45 2.94
C MET A 737 15.83 -22.74 2.18
N ALA A 738 15.56 -21.47 2.50
CA ALA A 738 14.49 -20.73 1.85
C ALA A 738 14.81 -20.54 0.36
N PRO A 739 13.86 -20.86 -0.54
CA PRO A 739 13.95 -20.45 -1.93
C PRO A 739 14.13 -18.92 -2.04
N PRO A 740 14.72 -18.42 -3.14
CA PRO A 740 14.80 -16.99 -3.38
C PRO A 740 13.42 -16.32 -3.26
N TRP A 741 13.38 -15.12 -2.66
CA TRP A 741 12.12 -14.41 -2.37
C TRP A 741 11.16 -14.33 -3.55
N TRP A 742 11.66 -14.09 -4.77
CA TRP A 742 10.84 -14.00 -5.97
C TRP A 742 10.13 -15.32 -6.33
N LYS A 743 10.69 -16.48 -5.99
CA LYS A 743 10.02 -17.79 -6.15
C LYS A 743 8.92 -17.96 -5.10
N LEU A 744 9.19 -17.57 -3.87
CA LEU A 744 8.22 -17.62 -2.78
C LEU A 744 7.02 -16.70 -3.04
N VAL A 745 7.24 -15.48 -3.55
CA VAL A 745 6.16 -14.56 -3.95
C VAL A 745 5.25 -15.21 -5.00
N ARG A 746 5.80 -15.94 -5.98
CA ARG A 746 4.99 -16.66 -6.99
C ARG A 746 4.17 -17.80 -6.36
N ALA A 747 4.75 -18.55 -5.42
CA ALA A 747 4.04 -19.58 -4.67
C ALA A 747 2.90 -18.98 -3.84
N TYR A 748 3.16 -17.88 -3.13
CA TYR A 748 2.16 -17.19 -2.32
C TYR A 748 1.05 -16.55 -3.13
N ARG A 749 1.34 -15.97 -4.30
CA ARG A 749 0.29 -15.45 -5.21
C ARG A 749 -0.62 -16.55 -5.74
N ARG A 750 -0.06 -17.73 -6.04
CA ARG A 750 -0.88 -18.90 -6.43
C ARG A 750 -1.75 -19.38 -5.27
N ALA A 751 -1.23 -19.39 -4.04
CA ALA A 751 -2.00 -19.75 -2.85
C ALA A 751 -3.07 -18.69 -2.49
N GLU A 752 -2.77 -17.41 -2.71
CA GLU A 752 -3.69 -16.28 -2.57
C GLU A 752 -4.84 -16.37 -3.58
N ALA A 753 -4.55 -16.68 -4.84
CA ALA A 753 -5.58 -16.91 -5.86
C ALA A 753 -6.52 -18.09 -5.52
N ARG A 754 -6.07 -19.05 -4.70
CA ARG A 754 -6.90 -20.15 -4.16
C ARG A 754 -7.62 -19.79 -2.85
N GLY A 755 -7.34 -18.63 -2.27
CA GLY A 755 -7.91 -18.19 -0.99
C GLY A 755 -7.27 -18.80 0.26
N GLU A 756 -6.12 -19.47 0.12
CA GLU A 756 -5.42 -20.13 1.24
C GLU A 756 -4.56 -19.15 2.05
N VAL A 757 -4.08 -18.08 1.41
CA VAL A 757 -3.13 -17.10 1.96
C VAL A 757 -3.64 -15.69 1.65
N ARG A 758 -3.32 -14.73 2.51
CA ARG A 758 -3.60 -13.30 2.27
C ARG A 758 -2.31 -12.54 2.01
N GLY A 759 -2.23 -11.82 0.89
CA GLY A 759 -1.18 -10.84 0.61
C GLY A 759 -1.58 -9.46 1.14
N GLY A 760 -0.61 -8.72 1.66
CA GLY A 760 -0.88 -7.38 2.16
C GLY A 760 0.26 -6.77 2.96
N ARG A 761 -0.08 -5.72 3.72
CA ARG A 761 0.80 -5.15 4.75
C ARG A 761 0.18 -5.40 6.10
N PHE A 762 0.66 -6.43 6.79
CA PHE A 762 0.18 -6.81 8.11
C PHE A 762 1.03 -6.20 9.22
N VAL A 763 2.32 -5.97 8.96
CA VAL A 763 3.30 -5.49 9.93
C VAL A 763 4.05 -4.26 9.42
N ALA A 764 4.14 -3.23 10.25
CA ALA A 764 4.78 -1.97 9.93
C ALA A 764 6.31 -2.06 10.05
N GLY A 765 7.02 -1.21 9.29
CA GLY A 765 8.49 -1.11 9.33
C GLY A 765 9.25 -2.00 8.33
N PHE A 766 8.53 -2.78 7.51
CA PHE A 766 9.12 -3.66 6.49
C PHE A 766 8.78 -3.21 5.07
N VAL A 767 9.70 -3.43 4.14
CA VAL A 767 9.55 -3.05 2.72
C VAL A 767 9.16 -4.26 1.89
N GLY A 768 8.14 -4.12 1.06
CA GLY A 768 7.68 -5.16 0.14
C GLY A 768 6.30 -5.73 0.50
N GLU A 769 5.88 -6.73 -0.26
CA GLU A 769 4.68 -7.53 -0.02
C GLU A 769 4.90 -8.47 1.17
N GLN A 770 3.86 -8.73 1.95
CA GLN A 770 3.86 -9.69 3.05
C GLN A 770 2.74 -10.69 2.81
N TYR A 771 2.93 -11.92 3.25
CA TYR A 771 1.96 -12.99 3.07
C TYR A 771 1.67 -13.67 4.39
N ALA A 772 0.41 -13.95 4.67
CA ALA A 772 0.00 -14.51 5.94
C ALA A 772 -1.14 -15.52 5.81
N LEU A 773 -1.17 -16.51 6.70
CA LEU A 773 -2.35 -17.36 6.86
C LEU A 773 -3.51 -16.52 7.44
N PRO A 774 -4.77 -16.71 6.98
CA PRO A 774 -5.92 -15.96 7.47
C PRO A 774 -6.03 -15.98 9.01
N GLU A 775 -5.89 -17.16 9.61
CA GLU A 775 -5.89 -17.38 11.07
C GLU A 775 -4.74 -16.67 11.79
N ALA A 776 -3.55 -16.58 11.16
CA ALA A 776 -2.41 -15.88 11.71
C ALA A 776 -2.63 -14.35 11.75
N VAL A 777 -3.32 -13.78 10.76
CA VAL A 777 -3.68 -12.35 10.75
C VAL A 777 -4.63 -12.02 11.90
N ASP A 778 -5.63 -12.86 12.12
CA ASP A 778 -6.61 -12.64 13.18
C ASP A 778 -5.98 -12.81 14.58
N ALA A 779 -5.14 -13.82 14.76
CA ALA A 779 -4.36 -14.03 15.98
C ALA A 779 -3.38 -12.87 16.25
N LEU A 780 -2.66 -12.39 15.23
CA LEU A 780 -1.75 -11.24 15.33
C LEU A 780 -2.49 -9.97 15.79
N ARG A 781 -3.68 -9.72 15.23
CA ARG A 781 -4.53 -8.58 15.62
C ARG A 781 -5.11 -8.74 17.02
N ALA A 782 -5.44 -9.97 17.43
CA ALA A 782 -5.86 -10.26 18.81
C ALA A 782 -4.74 -9.95 19.81
N VAL A 783 -3.51 -10.41 19.53
CA VAL A 783 -2.33 -10.13 20.36
C VAL A 783 -2.00 -8.64 20.42
N HIS A 784 -2.18 -7.92 19.30
CA HIS A 784 -1.98 -6.47 19.27
C HIS A 784 -2.97 -5.71 20.17
N ARG A 785 -4.24 -6.15 20.22
CA ARG A 785 -5.28 -5.54 21.08
C ARG A 785 -5.13 -5.88 22.56
N ARG A 786 -4.44 -6.98 22.92
CA ARG A 786 -4.19 -7.34 24.32
C ARG A 786 -3.23 -6.35 24.97
N GLU A 787 -3.56 -5.94 26.20
CA GLU A 787 -2.68 -5.13 27.04
C GLU A 787 -1.31 -5.81 27.25
N ARG A 788 -0.29 -5.00 27.52
CA ARG A 788 1.08 -5.45 27.76
C ARG A 788 1.23 -5.84 29.22
N THR A 789 1.69 -7.06 29.48
CA THR A 789 1.76 -7.64 30.84
C THR A 789 3.15 -7.51 31.46
N GLY A 790 4.15 -7.06 30.70
CA GLY A 790 5.55 -7.01 31.14
C GLY A 790 6.23 -8.37 31.16
N GLU A 791 5.64 -9.40 30.56
CA GLU A 791 6.17 -10.76 30.52
C GLU A 791 7.55 -10.79 29.84
N VAL A 792 8.52 -11.45 30.49
CA VAL A 792 9.88 -11.61 29.97
C VAL A 792 10.11 -13.05 29.54
N VAL A 793 10.38 -13.24 28.24
CA VAL A 793 10.68 -14.54 27.65
C VAL A 793 12.17 -14.62 27.34
N ARG A 794 12.82 -15.70 27.80
CA ARG A 794 14.25 -15.96 27.60
C ARG A 794 14.47 -17.07 26.59
N LEU A 795 15.24 -16.79 25.54
CA LEU A 795 15.51 -17.73 24.45
C LEU A 795 17.02 -17.84 24.20
N SER A 796 17.46 -18.99 23.68
CA SER A 796 18.82 -19.13 23.18
C SER A 796 18.99 -18.33 21.87
N ALA A 797 20.17 -17.76 21.63
CA ALA A 797 20.46 -17.12 20.35
C ALA A 797 20.44 -18.09 19.15
N CYS A 798 20.52 -19.40 19.39
CA CYS A 798 20.36 -20.44 18.38
C CYS A 798 18.90 -20.66 17.95
N ASP A 799 17.93 -20.10 18.66
CA ASP A 799 16.50 -20.23 18.39
C ASP A 799 16.09 -19.51 17.07
N PRO A 800 15.08 -20.01 16.34
CA PRO A 800 14.50 -19.30 15.18
C PRO A 800 13.95 -17.92 15.53
N LEU A 801 13.53 -17.70 16.78
CA LEU A 801 12.99 -16.43 17.26
C LEU A 801 14.08 -15.41 17.67
N ASN A 802 15.37 -15.71 17.47
CA ASN A 802 16.42 -14.70 17.51
C ASN A 802 16.33 -13.80 16.26
N LEU A 803 15.50 -12.76 16.34
CA LEU A 803 15.16 -11.82 15.27
C LEU A 803 15.61 -10.38 15.60
N VAL A 804 16.48 -10.22 16.60
CA VAL A 804 17.10 -8.94 16.97
C VAL A 804 18.02 -8.46 15.86
N GLY A 805 17.85 -7.21 15.42
CA GLY A 805 18.54 -6.66 14.26
C GLY A 805 18.05 -7.22 12.92
N ILE A 806 16.88 -7.89 12.91
CA ILE A 806 16.14 -8.33 11.72
C ILE A 806 14.75 -7.72 11.73
N LEU A 807 13.93 -8.07 12.73
CA LEU A 807 12.59 -7.50 12.91
C LEU A 807 12.57 -6.33 13.89
N THR A 808 13.42 -6.38 14.92
CA THR A 808 13.53 -5.33 15.93
C THR A 808 14.84 -4.56 15.78
N PRO A 809 14.85 -3.25 16.08
CA PRO A 809 16.06 -2.45 16.00
C PRO A 809 17.09 -2.92 17.04
N GLY A 810 18.38 -2.86 16.68
CA GLY A 810 19.50 -3.26 17.54
C GLY A 810 20.60 -4.05 16.80
N PRO A 811 21.76 -4.26 17.44
CA PRO A 811 22.81 -5.10 16.87
C PRO A 811 22.36 -6.57 16.81
N ARG A 812 22.70 -7.26 15.71
CA ARG A 812 22.38 -8.68 15.56
C ARG A 812 23.11 -9.51 16.60
N ILE A 813 22.38 -10.40 17.28
CA ILE A 813 22.95 -11.33 18.27
C ILE A 813 23.41 -12.59 17.53
N PRO A 814 24.72 -12.94 17.57
CA PRO A 814 25.21 -14.14 16.90
C PRO A 814 24.56 -15.41 17.44
N ALA A 815 24.09 -16.27 16.53
CA ALA A 815 23.46 -17.56 16.84
C ALA A 815 24.49 -18.62 17.23
N VAL A 816 25.14 -18.40 18.36
CA VAL A 816 26.17 -19.27 18.94
C VAL A 816 25.68 -19.75 20.31
N MET A 817 25.99 -21.00 20.64
CA MET A 817 25.70 -21.56 21.97
C MET A 817 26.29 -20.69 23.08
N GLY A 818 25.49 -20.43 24.11
CA GLY A 818 25.87 -19.58 25.26
C GLY A 818 25.33 -18.15 25.20
N ASN A 819 24.99 -17.64 24.00
CA ASN A 819 24.29 -16.37 23.88
C ASN A 819 22.79 -16.55 24.13
N GLU A 820 22.18 -15.57 24.80
CA GLU A 820 20.74 -15.53 25.12
C GLU A 820 20.10 -14.25 24.59
N VAL A 821 18.80 -14.31 24.33
CA VAL A 821 17.95 -13.20 23.92
C VAL A 821 16.79 -13.10 24.90
N LEU A 822 16.54 -11.90 25.41
CA LEU A 822 15.44 -11.60 26.32
C LEU A 822 14.45 -10.68 25.62
N TYR A 823 13.18 -11.06 25.60
CA TYR A 823 12.10 -10.23 25.08
C TYR A 823 11.15 -9.84 26.21
N ARG A 824 10.83 -8.55 26.31
CA ARG A 824 9.73 -8.03 27.15
C ARG A 824 8.62 -7.51 26.25
N ASP A 825 7.46 -8.16 26.28
CA ASP A 825 6.33 -7.83 25.38
C ASP A 825 6.75 -7.69 23.90
N GLY A 826 7.64 -8.57 23.42
CA GLY A 826 8.15 -8.56 22.04
C GLY A 826 9.20 -7.49 21.72
N VAL A 827 9.71 -6.76 22.71
CA VAL A 827 10.84 -5.83 22.57
C VAL A 827 12.09 -6.46 23.19
N PRO A 828 13.23 -6.53 22.48
CA PRO A 828 14.46 -7.06 23.05
C PRO A 828 14.97 -6.16 24.18
N ILE A 829 15.42 -6.76 25.28
CA ILE A 829 16.05 -6.06 26.41
C ILE A 829 17.48 -6.57 26.61
N GLU A 830 18.38 -5.71 27.08
CA GLU A 830 19.71 -6.12 27.49
C GLU A 830 19.63 -6.98 28.76
N ALA A 831 20.40 -8.06 28.82
CA ALA A 831 20.48 -8.88 30.02
C ALA A 831 21.03 -8.04 31.18
N PRO A 832 20.46 -8.12 32.39
CA PRO A 832 21.04 -7.45 33.55
C PRO A 832 22.44 -8.03 33.78
N THR A 833 23.47 -7.19 33.66
CA THR A 833 24.83 -7.53 34.08
C THR A 833 24.82 -7.84 35.57
N GLU A 834 24.88 -9.12 35.94
CA GLU A 834 25.25 -9.51 37.30
C GLU A 834 26.67 -8.99 37.55
N VAL A 835 26.77 -8.02 38.44
CA VAL A 835 28.02 -7.61 39.06
C VAL A 835 28.55 -8.83 39.81
N VAL A 836 29.52 -9.53 39.22
CA VAL A 836 30.31 -10.54 39.92
C VAL A 836 31.11 -9.81 41.00
N ALA A 837 30.56 -9.76 42.21
CA ALA A 837 31.31 -9.41 43.40
C ALA A 837 32.36 -10.51 43.62
N SER A 838 33.63 -10.12 43.58
CA SER A 838 34.78 -10.94 43.92
C SER A 838 34.66 -11.51 45.34
N ALA A 839 34.79 -12.83 45.47
CA ALA A 839 35.31 -13.51 46.65
C ALA A 839 36.21 -14.66 46.22
#